data_AF-A0A2E7UWE4-F1
#
_entry.id   AF-A0A2E7UWE4-F1
#
_cell.length_a   1.000
_cell.length_b   1.000
_cell.length_c   1.000
_cell.angle_alpha   90.00
_cell.angle_beta   90.00
_cell.angle_gamma   90.00
#
_symmetry.space_group_name_H-M   'P 1'
#
loop_
_entity.id
_entity.type
_entity.pdbx_description
1 polymer ?
#
loop_
_entity_poly.entity_id
_entity_poly.type
_entity_poly.pdbx_seq_one_letter_code
_entity_poly.pdbx_strand_id
1 'polypeptide(L)'
;MPAVTSSTVRRWLPVVIALLAGASVGFGVVRVQERVRVESGPSGWPLVLPNIPVLLARLTGPPLSPDEGWPLASHGALQTPGGRVQALEVEATLPETGHLEVVLEGSGAQKGVALQVDRGRNPFALVTTAEKVKIDAAHPLTDWEALTCDRSLPTPTEARVRVRLESDAGVIRAGVAVGDQEMVTARCAWRKPLLGASVRSGLRRIGIQSLSVVQMNRAPLTVTAPRASGWSWLVAMGLGALTMGLVAALLRRWPQSGVRGGAIVAVSLPLVFVGPLSGADLVAGLQAVRLVFERPLWTALVLPAMLSLVFAAGLAMARIVRSERSLARPWRVALGGLLGLAALPGYGAVGAVGVVPGAGLGELWGVLARRWGSGGPGPLPVLVLGAMLTGGMAWGLAPRHGMAITYASVVGMALGSMVWLNVRRPSGYNLLSLLAVAMMAFMADQGLRWTDTGARLTGRSARARNSGDASPKEILSGTFSSFEALEHTREWSKYPLQDYPVEPTPRRPDAVRLVALGGSSTGGAWQNDNLDQFWPAELERRHGPSVQAVNQGVGGWTTLHIRRFLETRIDDVDPDVVVLYVGHNDILTESVRPYGDLYAAWQRGSDVSVSVSGALSNVPLYQLARFGLQSTLGGSIKEAVPVADAQANLDRLVELLEPRNVPLLVAREGVSPDPSVLDPYGEMLSGWAARTPNAAYVDTAAQLSGPGAGKVFLDNCHLTERGHSRVAEAVRAALLEQGWIPASDGG
;
A
#
# COMPACT_ATOMS: atom_id res chain seq x y z
N MET A 1 24.13 20.43 44.70
CA MET A 1 24.14 20.76 43.25
C MET A 1 23.68 22.20 43.09
N PRO A 2 24.43 23.10 42.44
CA PRO A 2 23.99 24.47 42.22
C PRO A 2 22.76 24.51 41.29
N ALA A 3 21.78 25.34 41.62
CA ALA A 3 20.55 25.48 40.84
C ALA A 3 20.88 26.04 39.44
N VAL A 4 20.56 25.27 38.40
CA VAL A 4 20.68 25.73 37.00
C VAL A 4 19.68 26.86 36.80
N THR A 5 20.18 28.08 36.66
CA THR A 5 19.33 29.27 36.44
C THR A 5 18.63 29.20 35.08
N SER A 6 17.39 29.68 35.00
CA SER A 6 16.57 29.70 33.77
C SER A 6 17.24 30.45 32.59
N SER A 7 18.16 31.37 32.89
CA SER A 7 18.98 32.08 31.91
C SER A 7 20.00 31.16 31.22
N THR A 8 20.56 30.21 31.96
CA THR A 8 21.52 29.23 31.44
C THR A 8 20.82 28.25 30.50
N VAL A 9 19.63 27.77 30.87
CA VAL A 9 18.81 26.89 30.01
C VAL A 9 18.42 27.60 28.71
N ARG A 10 17.91 28.84 28.78
CA ARG A 10 17.59 29.65 27.57
C ARG A 10 18.82 29.87 26.68
N ARG A 11 19.99 30.01 27.29
CA ARG A 11 21.25 30.23 26.57
C ARG A 11 21.81 28.96 25.95
N TRP A 12 21.44 27.75 26.36
CA TRP A 12 21.98 26.53 25.76
C TRP A 12 20.98 25.75 24.91
N LEU A 13 19.68 25.93 25.14
CA LEU A 13 18.62 25.22 24.42
C LEU A 13 18.73 25.27 22.88
N PRO A 14 19.02 26.41 22.22
CA PRO A 14 19.18 26.43 20.76
C PRO A 14 20.38 25.64 20.24
N VAL A 15 21.46 25.55 21.02
CA VAL A 15 22.65 24.77 20.65
C VAL A 15 22.35 23.29 20.80
N VAL A 16 21.71 22.89 21.91
CA VAL A 16 21.30 21.50 22.13
C VAL A 16 20.34 21.05 21.03
N ILE A 17 19.32 21.85 20.69
CA ILE A 17 18.38 21.53 19.61
C ILE A 17 19.09 21.46 18.25
N ALA A 18 20.04 22.36 17.97
CA ALA A 18 20.83 22.30 16.74
C ALA A 18 21.73 21.05 16.68
N LEU A 19 22.38 20.67 17.78
CA LEU A 19 23.20 19.45 17.87
C LEU A 19 22.35 18.19 17.65
N LEU A 20 21.18 18.11 18.31
CA LEU A 20 20.22 17.02 18.13
C LEU A 20 19.69 16.95 16.70
N ALA A 21 19.37 18.11 16.10
CA ALA A 21 18.98 18.20 14.70
C ALA A 21 20.09 17.71 13.77
N GLY A 22 21.34 18.11 14.01
CA GLY A 22 22.50 17.68 13.25
C GLY A 22 22.75 16.18 13.37
N ALA A 23 22.71 15.64 14.58
CA ALA A 23 22.85 14.20 14.82
C ALA A 23 21.71 13.41 14.14
N SER A 24 20.47 13.91 14.23
CA SER A 24 19.29 13.30 13.60
C SER A 24 19.37 13.31 12.07
N VAL A 25 19.84 14.40 11.47
CA VAL A 25 20.11 14.49 10.02
C VAL A 25 21.25 13.54 9.62
N GLY A 26 22.35 13.51 10.37
CA GLY A 26 23.46 12.59 10.12
C GLY A 26 23.03 11.13 10.17
N PHE A 27 22.22 10.78 11.18
CA PHE A 27 21.59 9.46 11.30
C PHE A 27 20.68 9.15 10.11
N GLY A 28 19.82 10.10 9.73
CA GLY A 28 18.93 9.94 8.59
C GLY A 28 19.67 9.75 7.26
N VAL A 29 20.76 10.48 7.03
CA VAL A 29 21.61 10.32 5.84
C VAL A 29 22.24 8.94 5.79
N VAL A 30 22.79 8.44 6.90
CA VAL A 30 23.35 7.06 6.95
C VAL A 30 22.26 6.02 6.73
N ARG A 31 21.12 6.12 7.42
CA ARG A 31 19.97 5.23 7.20
C ARG A 31 19.58 5.20 5.72
N VAL A 32 19.45 6.37 5.09
CA VAL A 32 19.08 6.46 3.67
C VAL A 32 20.17 5.90 2.78
N GLN A 33 21.44 6.18 3.04
CA GLN A 33 22.54 5.68 2.21
C GLN A 33 22.69 4.15 2.33
N GLU A 34 22.63 3.60 3.54
CA GLU A 34 22.64 2.16 3.76
C GLU A 34 21.43 1.51 3.10
N ARG A 35 20.23 2.10 3.28
CA ARG A 35 19.01 1.65 2.61
C ARG A 35 19.13 1.71 1.09
N VAL A 36 19.67 2.77 0.50
CA VAL A 36 19.87 2.89 -0.96
C VAL A 36 20.84 1.82 -1.46
N ARG A 37 21.93 1.53 -0.72
CA ARG A 37 22.86 0.44 -1.07
C ARG A 37 22.22 -0.94 -0.96
N VAL A 38 21.36 -1.12 0.02
CA VAL A 38 20.66 -2.36 0.31
C VAL A 38 19.53 -2.58 -0.71
N GLU A 39 18.76 -1.55 -1.04
CA GLU A 39 17.69 -1.54 -2.05
C GLU A 39 18.21 -1.56 -3.50
N SER A 40 19.46 -1.12 -3.76
CA SER A 40 20.07 -1.28 -5.09
C SER A 40 20.37 -2.74 -5.43
N GLY A 41 20.25 -3.64 -4.45
CA GLY A 41 20.58 -5.04 -4.60
C GLY A 41 22.08 -5.31 -4.77
N PRO A 42 22.46 -6.56 -5.06
CA PRO A 42 23.85 -6.90 -5.35
C PRO A 42 24.29 -6.28 -6.68
N SER A 43 25.49 -5.72 -6.71
CA SER A 43 26.05 -5.13 -7.93
C SER A 43 26.09 -6.16 -9.07
N GLY A 44 25.56 -5.80 -10.24
CA GLY A 44 25.49 -6.67 -11.41
C GLY A 44 24.31 -7.63 -11.45
N TRP A 45 23.45 -7.67 -10.43
CA TRP A 45 22.25 -8.51 -10.41
C TRP A 45 21.02 -7.66 -10.74
N PRO A 46 20.48 -7.72 -11.98
CA PRO A 46 19.27 -6.96 -12.31
C PRO A 46 18.10 -7.37 -11.41
N LEU A 47 17.54 -6.37 -10.73
CA LEU A 47 16.34 -6.49 -9.92
C LEU A 47 15.11 -6.24 -10.80
N VAL A 48 14.29 -7.27 -10.97
CA VAL A 48 12.98 -7.18 -11.60
C VAL A 48 11.95 -7.03 -10.49
N LEU A 49 11.29 -5.87 -10.45
CA LEU A 49 10.19 -5.63 -9.52
C LEU A 49 8.85 -5.83 -10.24
N PRO A 50 7.93 -6.60 -9.64
CA PRO A 50 6.55 -6.67 -10.09
C PRO A 50 5.82 -5.36 -9.99
N ASN A 51 4.87 -5.19 -10.91
CA ASN A 51 3.84 -4.19 -10.77
C ASN A 51 2.76 -4.73 -9.83
N ILE A 52 3.08 -4.83 -8.54
CA ILE A 52 2.12 -5.28 -7.53
C ILE A 52 1.26 -4.10 -7.09
N PRO A 53 -0.06 -4.26 -6.95
CA PRO A 53 -0.90 -3.32 -6.21
C PRO A 53 -0.30 -2.97 -4.84
N VAL A 54 -0.40 -1.69 -4.42
CA VAL A 54 0.10 -1.16 -3.13
C VAL A 54 -0.21 -2.08 -1.95
N LEU A 55 -1.40 -2.68 -1.99
CA LEU A 55 -2.00 -3.50 -0.93
C LEU A 55 -1.10 -4.68 -0.55
N LEU A 56 -0.61 -5.42 -1.54
CA LEU A 56 0.30 -6.56 -1.32
C LEU A 56 1.69 -6.10 -0.89
N ALA A 57 2.10 -4.87 -1.24
CA ALA A 57 3.39 -4.31 -0.83
C ALA A 57 3.48 -4.02 0.69
N ARG A 58 2.35 -3.89 1.39
CA ARG A 58 2.29 -3.78 2.86
C ARG A 58 2.29 -5.11 3.58
N LEU A 59 1.68 -6.11 2.96
CA LEU A 59 1.75 -7.49 3.44
C LEU A 59 3.19 -8.02 3.41
N THR A 60 4.11 -7.33 2.76
CA THR A 60 5.53 -7.71 2.72
C THR A 60 6.25 -7.61 4.06
N GLY A 61 5.65 -6.95 5.06
CA GLY A 61 6.27 -6.71 6.36
C GLY A 61 7.18 -5.46 6.36
N PRO A 62 7.73 -5.09 7.53
CA PRO A 62 8.58 -3.91 7.65
C PRO A 62 9.84 -4.04 6.76
N PRO A 63 10.44 -2.90 6.36
CA PRO A 63 11.69 -2.93 5.63
C PRO A 63 12.75 -3.61 6.50
N LEU A 64 13.38 -4.61 5.90
CA LEU A 64 14.46 -5.33 6.55
C LEU A 64 15.61 -4.37 6.90
N SER A 65 16.12 -4.53 8.11
CA SER A 65 17.33 -3.87 8.58
C SER A 65 18.53 -4.29 7.71
N PRO A 66 19.59 -3.46 7.63
CA PRO A 66 20.80 -3.84 6.90
C PRO A 66 21.39 -5.20 7.32
N ASP A 67 21.18 -5.59 8.58
CA ASP A 67 21.68 -6.84 9.14
C ASP A 67 20.91 -8.08 8.66
N GLU A 68 19.70 -7.87 8.12
CA GLU A 68 18.89 -8.92 7.50
C GLU A 68 19.25 -9.14 6.02
N GLY A 69 20.10 -8.31 5.42
CA GLY A 69 20.62 -8.46 4.06
C GLY A 69 19.93 -7.57 3.00
N TRP A 70 20.13 -7.87 1.71
CA TRP A 70 19.46 -7.17 0.62
C TRP A 70 17.96 -7.53 0.61
N PRO A 71 17.03 -6.56 0.77
CA PRO A 71 15.62 -6.80 0.75
C PRO A 71 15.21 -7.16 -0.67
N LEU A 72 14.74 -8.39 -0.85
CA LEU A 72 13.99 -8.74 -2.03
C LEU A 72 12.53 -8.44 -1.75
N ALA A 73 12.02 -7.37 -2.36
CA ALA A 73 10.62 -6.97 -2.27
C ALA A 73 9.70 -8.13 -2.68
N SER A 74 8.42 -8.12 -2.27
CA SER A 74 7.47 -9.17 -2.65
C SER A 74 7.44 -9.40 -4.16
N HIS A 75 7.42 -10.69 -4.53
CA HIS A 75 7.52 -11.20 -5.89
C HIS A 75 8.66 -10.57 -6.72
N GLY A 76 9.62 -9.95 -6.04
CA GLY A 76 10.82 -9.41 -6.65
C GLY A 76 11.70 -10.56 -7.09
N ALA A 77 12.41 -10.37 -8.20
CA ALA A 77 13.35 -11.33 -8.71
C ALA A 77 14.73 -10.69 -8.91
N LEU A 78 15.78 -11.34 -8.41
CA LEU A 78 17.17 -11.04 -8.76
C LEU A 78 17.62 -12.03 -9.82
N GLN A 79 18.06 -11.54 -10.96
CA GLN A 79 18.59 -12.38 -12.03
C GLN A 79 20.11 -12.39 -12.03
N THR A 80 20.70 -13.52 -12.38
CA THR A 80 22.15 -13.62 -12.56
C THR A 80 22.63 -12.80 -13.77
N PRO A 81 23.80 -12.14 -13.68
CA PRO A 81 24.42 -11.50 -14.84
C PRO A 81 24.92 -12.56 -15.83
N GLY A 82 24.09 -12.89 -16.83
CA GLY A 82 24.39 -13.55 -18.10
C GLY A 82 25.35 -14.75 -18.13
N GLY A 83 24.92 -15.85 -18.74
CA GLY A 83 25.75 -17.03 -19.05
C GLY A 83 25.28 -18.27 -18.31
N ARG A 84 25.76 -19.45 -18.77
CA ARG A 84 25.32 -20.76 -18.27
C ARG A 84 25.68 -20.94 -16.79
N VAL A 85 24.64 -20.94 -15.95
CA VAL A 85 24.75 -21.19 -14.51
C VAL A 85 24.71 -22.70 -14.25
N GLN A 86 25.71 -23.19 -13.51
CA GLN A 86 25.78 -24.56 -13.02
C GLN A 86 25.18 -24.69 -11.62
N ALA A 87 25.46 -23.73 -10.74
CA ALA A 87 24.91 -23.71 -9.39
C ALA A 87 24.55 -22.29 -8.95
N LEU A 88 23.48 -22.18 -8.17
CA LEU A 88 23.09 -20.97 -7.47
C LEU A 88 22.86 -21.33 -6.01
N GLU A 89 23.51 -20.60 -5.11
CA GLU A 89 23.36 -20.71 -3.67
C GLU A 89 22.97 -19.35 -3.09
N VAL A 90 21.99 -19.37 -2.20
CA VAL A 90 21.39 -18.19 -1.57
C VAL A 90 21.34 -18.42 -0.07
N GLU A 91 21.88 -17.49 0.68
CA GLU A 91 21.64 -17.40 2.12
C GLU A 91 20.68 -16.26 2.38
N ALA A 92 19.58 -16.53 3.05
CA ALA A 92 18.52 -15.56 3.30
C ALA A 92 17.91 -15.66 4.69
N THR A 93 17.35 -14.55 5.16
CA THR A 93 16.44 -14.48 6.30
C THR A 93 15.00 -14.48 5.79
N LEU A 94 14.23 -15.51 6.13
CA LEU A 94 12.80 -15.64 5.88
C LEU A 94 12.00 -15.26 7.12
N PRO A 95 11.05 -14.31 7.03
CA PRO A 95 10.07 -14.13 8.09
C PRO A 95 9.18 -15.38 8.21
N GLU A 96 8.37 -15.47 9.27
CA GLU A 96 7.32 -16.49 9.34
C GLU A 96 6.39 -16.34 8.14
N THR A 97 5.98 -17.46 7.51
CA THR A 97 5.25 -17.50 6.23
C THR A 97 6.03 -16.90 5.04
N GLY A 98 7.34 -16.69 5.21
CA GLY A 98 8.23 -16.23 4.15
C GLY A 98 8.51 -17.31 3.11
N HIS A 99 8.52 -16.91 1.85
CA HIS A 99 8.78 -17.77 0.70
C HIS A 99 10.03 -17.30 -0.05
N LEU A 100 10.92 -18.24 -0.34
CA LEU A 100 12.11 -18.06 -1.17
C LEU A 100 12.10 -19.11 -2.28
N GLU A 101 12.32 -18.65 -3.51
CA GLU A 101 12.46 -19.51 -4.67
C GLU A 101 13.83 -19.30 -5.31
N VAL A 102 14.56 -20.40 -5.50
CA VAL A 102 15.83 -20.41 -6.24
C VAL A 102 15.60 -21.15 -7.54
N VAL A 103 15.74 -20.44 -8.67
CA VAL A 103 15.40 -20.96 -10.01
C VAL A 103 16.66 -21.12 -10.84
N LEU A 104 16.83 -22.30 -11.46
CA LEU A 104 17.70 -22.49 -12.62
C LEU A 104 16.85 -22.53 -13.89
N GLU A 105 17.15 -21.65 -14.84
CA GLU A 105 16.32 -21.40 -16.02
C GLU A 105 16.77 -22.24 -17.21
N GLY A 106 15.82 -22.81 -17.96
CA GLY A 106 16.09 -23.54 -19.20
C GLY A 106 16.49 -22.64 -20.37
N SER A 107 17.01 -23.22 -21.45
CA SER A 107 17.33 -22.47 -22.67
C SER A 107 16.09 -22.03 -23.46
N GLY A 108 15.76 -20.73 -23.51
CA GLY A 108 14.63 -20.21 -24.30
C GLY A 108 13.27 -20.42 -23.62
N ALA A 109 12.21 -20.71 -24.37
CA ALA A 109 10.88 -21.04 -23.82
C ALA A 109 10.81 -22.43 -23.12
N GLN A 110 11.96 -23.05 -22.82
CA GLN A 110 12.08 -24.38 -22.23
C GLN A 110 11.76 -24.38 -20.73
N LYS A 111 11.54 -25.59 -20.20
CA LYS A 111 11.27 -25.83 -18.78
C LYS A 111 12.47 -25.40 -17.91
N GLY A 112 12.21 -24.73 -16.78
CA GLY A 112 13.19 -24.47 -15.72
C GLY A 112 13.00 -25.39 -14.52
N VAL A 113 13.91 -25.32 -13.55
CA VAL A 113 13.80 -26.01 -12.25
C VAL A 113 13.86 -24.98 -11.14
N ALA A 114 12.97 -25.08 -10.17
CA ALA A 114 12.98 -24.26 -8.97
C ALA A 114 13.08 -25.11 -7.72
N LEU A 115 13.74 -24.56 -6.71
CA LEU A 115 13.66 -25.01 -5.33
C LEU A 115 12.92 -23.92 -4.55
N GLN A 116 11.70 -24.24 -4.17
CA GLN A 116 10.81 -23.41 -3.37
C GLN A 116 10.99 -23.76 -1.91
N VAL A 117 11.15 -22.77 -1.04
CA VAL A 117 11.38 -22.92 0.40
C VAL A 117 10.45 -21.98 1.15
N ASP A 118 9.53 -22.56 1.92
CA ASP A 118 8.49 -21.88 2.69
C ASP A 118 8.71 -22.09 4.20
N ARG A 119 8.85 -20.99 4.93
CA ARG A 119 8.95 -21.02 6.40
C ARG A 119 7.58 -21.20 7.03
N GLY A 120 7.37 -22.36 7.65
CA GLY A 120 6.15 -22.68 8.40
C GLY A 120 5.03 -23.40 7.63
N ARG A 121 5.24 -23.78 6.36
CA ARG A 121 4.23 -24.50 5.54
C ARG A 121 4.58 -25.92 5.16
N ASN A 122 3.62 -26.83 5.12
CA ASN A 122 3.83 -28.17 4.58
C ASN A 122 3.27 -28.30 3.14
N PRO A 123 4.04 -28.75 2.13
CA PRO A 123 5.47 -29.07 2.15
C PRO A 123 6.34 -27.80 2.22
N PHE A 124 7.43 -27.88 2.98
CA PHE A 124 8.25 -26.71 3.30
C PHE A 124 9.37 -26.41 2.30
N ALA A 125 9.79 -27.44 1.57
CA ALA A 125 10.82 -27.32 0.56
C ALA A 125 10.47 -28.29 -0.58
N LEU A 126 10.24 -27.74 -1.77
CA LEU A 126 9.81 -28.51 -2.93
C LEU A 126 10.67 -28.16 -4.14
N VAL A 127 11.15 -29.19 -4.83
CA VAL A 127 11.81 -29.03 -6.13
C VAL A 127 10.78 -29.22 -7.21
N THR A 128 10.65 -28.24 -8.09
CA THR A 128 9.60 -28.24 -9.10
C THR A 128 10.11 -27.86 -10.49
N THR A 129 9.31 -28.13 -11.53
CA THR A 129 9.57 -27.67 -12.91
C THR A 129 8.38 -26.92 -13.47
N ALA A 130 8.62 -25.86 -14.23
CA ALA A 130 7.55 -25.11 -14.89
C ALA A 130 7.81 -25.00 -16.40
N GLU A 131 6.75 -25.13 -17.20
CA GLU A 131 6.76 -24.84 -18.63
C GLU A 131 6.74 -23.33 -18.87
N LYS A 132 7.70 -22.82 -19.66
CA LYS A 132 7.82 -21.40 -20.02
C LYS A 132 7.91 -20.50 -18.79
N VAL A 133 9.01 -20.61 -18.03
CA VAL A 133 9.36 -19.66 -16.98
C VAL A 133 9.68 -18.30 -17.62
N LYS A 134 8.65 -17.54 -17.99
CA LYS A 134 8.82 -16.12 -18.23
C LYS A 134 9.01 -15.47 -16.87
N ILE A 135 10.14 -14.80 -16.70
CA ILE A 135 10.39 -13.94 -15.55
C ILE A 135 9.61 -12.65 -15.78
N ASP A 136 8.28 -12.76 -15.82
CA ASP A 136 7.46 -11.61 -15.50
C ASP A 136 6.91 -11.85 -14.10
N ALA A 137 6.87 -10.76 -13.35
CA ALA A 137 6.55 -10.83 -11.94
C ALA A 137 5.01 -10.86 -11.71
N ALA A 138 4.24 -11.04 -12.80
CA ALA A 138 2.80 -11.25 -12.81
C ALA A 138 2.43 -12.74 -13.00
N HIS A 139 3.36 -13.61 -13.41
CA HIS A 139 3.08 -15.04 -13.51
C HIS A 139 3.02 -15.67 -12.11
N PRO A 140 1.88 -16.23 -11.70
CA PRO A 140 1.72 -16.88 -10.40
C PRO A 140 2.63 -18.12 -10.30
N LEU A 141 3.05 -18.43 -9.06
CA LEU A 141 3.94 -19.53 -8.68
C LEU A 141 3.36 -20.95 -8.91
N THR A 142 2.42 -21.11 -9.85
CA THR A 142 1.43 -22.19 -9.79
C THR A 142 1.45 -23.21 -10.93
N ASP A 143 2.26 -23.04 -11.97
CA ASP A 143 2.40 -24.05 -13.04
C ASP A 143 3.59 -25.00 -12.83
N TRP A 144 3.93 -25.26 -11.56
CA TRP A 144 5.10 -26.02 -11.16
C TRP A 144 4.73 -27.48 -10.83
N GLU A 145 5.30 -28.44 -11.55
CA GLU A 145 5.20 -29.89 -11.29
C GLU A 145 6.31 -30.33 -10.34
N ALA A 146 5.98 -31.04 -9.26
CA ALA A 146 6.98 -31.57 -8.32
C ALA A 146 7.91 -32.58 -9.01
N LEU A 147 9.22 -32.42 -8.82
CA LEU A 147 10.22 -33.41 -9.24
C LEU A 147 10.31 -34.56 -8.24
N THR A 148 10.51 -35.77 -8.77
CA THR A 148 10.90 -36.91 -7.94
C THR A 148 12.34 -36.76 -7.50
N CYS A 149 12.55 -36.64 -6.19
CA CYS A 149 13.86 -36.58 -5.57
C CYS A 149 14.10 -37.82 -4.70
N ASP A 150 15.37 -38.18 -4.48
CA ASP A 150 15.76 -39.35 -3.68
C ASP A 150 15.45 -39.23 -2.19
N ARG A 151 15.25 -38.01 -1.69
CA ARG A 151 14.84 -37.73 -0.30
C ARG A 151 14.16 -36.37 -0.15
N SER A 152 13.44 -36.20 0.96
CA SER A 152 12.86 -34.92 1.36
C SER A 152 13.90 -33.95 1.92
N LEU A 153 13.67 -32.66 1.73
CA LEU A 153 14.49 -31.57 2.27
C LEU A 153 13.98 -31.13 3.66
N PRO A 154 14.84 -30.59 4.53
CA PRO A 154 14.46 -30.19 5.88
C PRO A 154 13.47 -29.02 5.89
N THR A 155 12.63 -29.01 6.92
CA THR A 155 11.70 -27.91 7.22
C THR A 155 12.47 -26.69 7.76
N PRO A 156 12.35 -25.50 7.14
CA PRO A 156 12.94 -24.27 7.64
C PRO A 156 12.11 -23.74 8.82
N THR A 157 12.39 -24.24 10.01
CA THR A 157 11.81 -23.76 11.27
C THR A 157 12.41 -22.42 11.71
N GLU A 158 13.68 -22.18 11.37
CA GLU A 158 14.40 -20.95 11.70
C GLU A 158 14.32 -19.90 10.59
N ALA A 159 14.53 -18.63 10.97
CA ALA A 159 14.49 -17.53 10.01
C ALA A 159 15.63 -17.61 8.99
N ARG A 160 16.84 -18.01 9.40
CA ARG A 160 17.99 -18.09 8.50
C ARG A 160 17.93 -19.41 7.73
N VAL A 161 18.00 -19.33 6.40
CA VAL A 161 18.06 -20.48 5.50
C VAL A 161 19.19 -20.33 4.51
N ARG A 162 19.79 -21.45 4.12
CA ARG A 162 20.74 -21.52 3.00
C ARG A 162 20.22 -22.52 1.98
N VAL A 163 19.98 -22.06 0.77
CA VAL A 163 19.34 -22.81 -0.30
C VAL A 163 20.31 -22.90 -1.46
N ARG A 164 20.55 -24.11 -1.97
CA ARG A 164 21.45 -24.37 -3.10
C ARG A 164 20.72 -25.17 -4.16
N LEU A 165 20.80 -24.74 -5.42
CA LEU A 165 20.33 -25.49 -6.56
C LEU A 165 21.48 -25.65 -7.56
N GLU A 166 21.84 -26.89 -7.87
CA GLU A 166 22.99 -27.23 -8.71
C GLU A 166 22.60 -28.24 -9.78
N SER A 167 23.07 -28.02 -11.00
CA SER A 167 22.91 -28.91 -12.14
C SER A 167 24.22 -29.64 -12.40
N ASP A 168 24.20 -30.97 -12.28
CA ASP A 168 25.36 -31.83 -12.51
C ASP A 168 24.96 -33.04 -13.37
N ALA A 169 25.53 -33.13 -14.58
CA ALA A 169 25.41 -34.27 -15.48
C ALA A 169 23.98 -34.83 -15.71
N GLY A 170 22.95 -33.98 -15.78
CA GLY A 170 21.56 -34.41 -15.97
C GLY A 170 20.86 -34.84 -14.68
N VAL A 171 21.37 -34.40 -13.53
CA VAL A 171 20.74 -34.49 -12.21
C VAL A 171 20.73 -33.10 -11.60
N ILE A 172 19.65 -32.75 -10.90
CA ILE A 172 19.58 -31.55 -10.07
C ILE A 172 19.86 -31.95 -8.63
N ARG A 173 20.80 -31.25 -7.99
CA ARG A 173 21.05 -31.33 -6.56
C ARG A 173 20.42 -30.12 -5.90
N ALA A 174 19.39 -30.37 -5.10
CA ALA A 174 18.70 -29.37 -4.31
C ALA A 174 19.18 -29.49 -2.86
N GLY A 175 19.68 -28.41 -2.28
CA GLY A 175 20.22 -28.37 -0.92
C GLY A 175 19.52 -27.32 -0.07
N VAL A 176 19.16 -27.67 1.16
CA VAL A 176 18.61 -26.74 2.15
C VAL A 176 19.33 -26.94 3.48
N ALA A 177 19.79 -25.84 4.07
CA ALA A 177 20.27 -25.76 5.44
C ALA A 177 19.41 -24.76 6.22
N VAL A 178 19.12 -25.05 7.49
CA VAL A 178 18.25 -24.25 8.36
C VAL A 178 19.06 -23.82 9.57
N GLY A 179 19.14 -22.51 9.83
CA GLY A 179 19.98 -21.97 10.89
C GLY A 179 21.47 -22.24 10.64
N ASP A 180 22.12 -22.80 11.65
CA ASP A 180 23.53 -23.23 11.60
C ASP A 180 23.69 -24.74 11.28
N GLN A 181 22.61 -25.43 10.88
CA GLN A 181 22.67 -26.85 10.52
C GLN A 181 23.46 -27.10 9.22
N GLU A 182 23.94 -28.32 9.05
CA GLU A 182 24.57 -28.76 7.80
C GLU A 182 23.55 -28.82 6.65
N MET A 183 24.02 -28.57 5.42
CA MET A 183 23.17 -28.59 4.24
C MET A 183 22.74 -30.01 3.86
N VAL A 184 21.43 -30.27 3.94
CA VAL A 184 20.85 -31.53 3.47
C VAL A 184 20.59 -31.42 1.98
N THR A 185 21.11 -32.36 1.19
CA THR A 185 20.99 -32.37 -0.27
C THR A 185 20.14 -33.54 -0.76
N ALA A 186 19.24 -33.27 -1.69
CA ALA A 186 18.43 -34.24 -2.43
C ALA A 186 18.80 -34.23 -3.92
N ARG A 187 18.77 -35.39 -4.57
CA ARG A 187 19.01 -35.56 -6.01
C ARG A 187 17.69 -35.77 -6.73
N CYS A 188 17.42 -34.94 -7.71
CA CYS A 188 16.18 -34.94 -8.49
C CYS A 188 16.50 -35.16 -9.97
N ALA A 189 15.69 -35.97 -10.65
CA ALA A 189 15.93 -36.32 -12.05
C ALA A 189 15.64 -35.12 -12.98
N TRP A 190 16.62 -34.72 -13.82
CA TRP A 190 16.44 -33.59 -14.74
C TRP A 190 17.39 -33.62 -15.94
N ARG A 191 16.87 -33.74 -17.15
CA ARG A 191 17.70 -33.99 -18.35
C ARG A 191 17.95 -32.77 -19.24
N LYS A 192 17.37 -31.61 -18.94
CA LYS A 192 17.40 -30.46 -19.86
C LYS A 192 18.53 -29.47 -19.51
N PRO A 193 19.16 -28.83 -20.51
CA PRO A 193 20.19 -27.84 -20.24
C PRO A 193 19.60 -26.58 -19.59
N LEU A 194 20.37 -25.99 -18.68
CA LEU A 194 20.04 -24.76 -17.96
C LEU A 194 20.99 -23.63 -18.43
N LEU A 195 20.45 -22.43 -18.62
CA LEU A 195 21.18 -21.26 -19.13
C LEU A 195 21.26 -20.10 -18.14
N GLY A 196 20.30 -19.95 -17.25
CA GLY A 196 20.20 -18.80 -16.35
C GLY A 196 19.87 -19.23 -14.93
N ALA A 197 19.87 -18.27 -14.03
CA ALA A 197 19.34 -18.47 -12.69
C ALA A 197 18.78 -17.18 -12.12
N SER A 198 17.78 -17.32 -11.27
CA SER A 198 17.17 -16.21 -10.53
C SER A 198 16.79 -16.61 -9.11
N VAL A 199 16.67 -15.59 -8.24
CA VAL A 199 16.18 -15.72 -6.86
C VAL A 199 14.91 -14.90 -6.77
N ARG A 200 13.84 -15.47 -6.22
CA ARG A 200 12.55 -14.80 -6.07
C ARG A 200 12.05 -14.89 -4.64
N SER A 201 11.22 -13.93 -4.26
CA SER A 201 10.47 -13.94 -3.01
C SER A 201 8.98 -14.16 -3.28
N GLY A 202 8.21 -14.62 -2.29
CA GLY A 202 6.75 -14.64 -2.35
C GLY A 202 6.12 -13.31 -1.92
N LEU A 203 5.01 -13.35 -1.18
CA LEU A 203 4.38 -12.14 -0.66
C LEU A 203 5.20 -11.43 0.42
N ARG A 204 5.94 -12.16 1.25
CA ARG A 204 6.75 -11.54 2.30
C ARG A 204 8.09 -11.08 1.74
N ARG A 205 8.57 -9.93 2.22
CA ARG A 205 9.92 -9.46 1.92
C ARG A 205 10.91 -10.41 2.61
N ILE A 206 11.95 -10.81 1.88
CA ILE A 206 13.03 -11.65 2.42
C ILE A 206 14.35 -10.90 2.35
N GLY A 207 15.28 -11.26 3.24
CA GLY A 207 16.57 -10.60 3.36
C GLY A 207 17.67 -11.48 2.83
N ILE A 208 18.28 -11.13 1.70
CA ILE A 208 19.33 -11.94 1.08
C ILE A 208 20.67 -11.55 1.68
N GLN A 209 21.27 -12.44 2.47
CA GLN A 209 22.55 -12.23 3.14
C GLN A 209 23.73 -12.49 2.21
N SER A 210 23.64 -13.52 1.36
CA SER A 210 24.67 -13.82 0.38
C SER A 210 24.11 -14.53 -0.85
N LEU A 211 24.76 -14.30 -1.98
CA LEU A 211 24.50 -14.97 -3.26
C LEU A 211 25.81 -15.53 -3.80
N SER A 212 25.81 -16.80 -4.14
CA SER A 212 26.93 -17.47 -4.80
C SER A 212 26.46 -18.11 -6.09
N VAL A 213 27.08 -17.74 -7.21
CA VAL A 213 26.79 -18.30 -8.52
C VAL A 213 28.03 -18.97 -9.10
N VAL A 214 27.88 -20.23 -9.51
CA VAL A 214 28.89 -20.98 -10.25
C VAL A 214 28.49 -21.00 -11.71
N GLN A 215 29.25 -20.29 -12.55
CA GLN A 215 29.07 -20.29 -14.00
C GLN A 215 30.07 -21.26 -14.64
N MET A 216 29.69 -21.93 -15.73
CA MET A 216 30.63 -22.81 -16.44
C MET A 216 31.86 -22.01 -16.90
N ASN A 217 33.05 -22.57 -16.67
CA ASN A 217 34.35 -21.98 -17.06
C ASN A 217 34.66 -20.61 -16.44
N ARG A 218 34.04 -20.26 -15.31
CA ARG A 218 34.35 -19.05 -14.55
C ARG A 218 34.53 -19.40 -13.07
N ALA A 219 35.33 -18.59 -12.38
CA ALA A 219 35.43 -18.70 -10.93
C ALA A 219 34.05 -18.43 -10.28
N PRO A 220 33.70 -19.12 -9.19
CA PRO A 220 32.50 -18.81 -8.43
C PRO A 220 32.46 -17.33 -8.03
N LEU A 221 31.33 -16.67 -8.27
CA LEU A 221 31.08 -15.30 -7.85
C LEU A 221 30.21 -15.33 -6.59
N THR A 222 30.80 -14.96 -5.46
CA THR A 222 30.08 -14.78 -4.20
C THR A 222 29.99 -13.31 -3.87
N VAL A 223 28.77 -12.83 -3.62
CA VAL A 223 28.48 -11.47 -3.17
C VAL A 223 27.78 -11.57 -1.83
N THR A 224 28.22 -10.77 -0.84
CA THR A 224 27.61 -10.70 0.48
C THR A 224 26.97 -9.33 0.70
N ALA A 225 25.83 -9.31 1.37
CA ALA A 225 25.16 -8.07 1.73
C ALA A 225 26.06 -7.24 2.67
N PRO A 226 26.13 -5.90 2.46
CA PRO A 226 26.89 -5.05 3.33
C PRO A 226 26.27 -5.07 4.72
N ARG A 227 27.03 -5.51 5.73
CA ARG A 227 26.62 -5.36 7.13
C ARG A 227 26.74 -3.90 7.53
N ALA A 228 25.82 -3.40 8.35
CA ALA A 228 25.93 -2.06 8.91
C ALA A 228 27.23 -1.97 9.71
N SER A 229 28.17 -1.14 9.27
CA SER A 229 29.38 -0.89 10.06
C SER A 229 29.00 0.07 11.18
N GLY A 230 29.02 -0.35 12.44
CA GLY A 230 28.72 0.54 13.58
C GLY A 230 29.54 1.85 13.58
N TRP A 231 30.68 1.87 12.89
CA TRP A 231 31.53 3.04 12.73
C TRP A 231 30.96 4.15 11.82
N SER A 232 30.31 3.81 10.70
CA SER A 232 29.71 4.82 9.79
C SER A 232 28.63 5.64 10.50
N TRP A 233 27.87 4.99 11.39
CA TRP A 233 26.88 5.62 12.26
C TRP A 233 27.49 6.67 13.17
N LEU A 234 28.54 6.31 13.91
CA LEU A 234 29.22 7.21 14.84
C LEU A 234 29.84 8.42 14.12
N VAL A 235 30.47 8.20 12.96
CA VAL A 235 31.11 9.26 12.18
C VAL A 235 30.08 10.25 11.62
N ALA A 236 28.97 9.78 11.05
CA ALA A 236 27.97 10.67 10.46
C ALA A 236 27.16 11.43 11.51
N MET A 237 26.83 10.79 12.64
CA MET A 237 26.21 11.49 13.77
C MET A 237 27.16 12.57 14.33
N GLY A 238 28.45 12.25 14.44
CA GLY A 238 29.49 13.20 14.85
C GLY A 238 29.62 14.38 13.88
N LEU A 239 29.69 14.13 12.58
CA LEU A 239 29.80 15.18 11.55
C LEU A 239 28.54 16.06 11.47
N GLY A 240 27.35 15.46 11.56
CA GLY A 240 26.08 16.18 11.57
C GLY A 240 25.92 17.07 12.80
N ALA A 241 26.25 16.53 13.99
CA ALA A 241 26.27 17.31 15.23
C ALA A 241 27.31 18.45 15.15
N LEU A 242 28.51 18.18 14.64
CA LEU A 242 29.57 19.18 14.49
C LEU A 242 29.15 20.33 13.56
N THR A 243 28.57 20.02 12.39
CA THR A 243 28.16 21.04 11.41
C THR A 243 27.05 21.94 11.97
N MET A 244 26.00 21.38 12.57
CA MET A 244 24.93 22.19 13.15
C MET A 244 25.37 22.95 14.41
N GLY A 245 26.27 22.36 15.21
CA GLY A 245 26.92 23.05 16.32
C GLY A 245 27.74 24.26 15.85
N LEU A 246 28.48 24.11 14.75
CA LEU A 246 29.26 25.19 14.13
C LEU A 246 28.35 26.30 13.58
N VAL A 247 27.27 25.94 12.87
CA VAL A 247 26.27 26.89 12.35
C VAL A 247 25.60 27.67 13.50
N ALA A 248 25.19 26.98 14.57
CA ALA A 248 24.62 27.62 15.74
C ALA A 248 25.63 28.54 16.46
N ALA A 249 26.91 28.16 16.53
CA ALA A 249 27.97 28.97 17.09
C ALA A 249 28.29 30.21 16.23
N LEU A 250 28.29 30.07 14.90
CA LEU A 250 28.50 31.17 13.95
C LEU A 250 27.34 32.16 13.97
N LEU A 251 26.09 31.68 13.99
CA LEU A 251 24.90 32.52 14.10
C LEU A 251 24.86 33.32 15.42
N ARG A 252 25.46 32.77 16.50
CA ARG A 252 25.63 33.49 17.77
C ARG A 252 26.70 34.57 17.73
N ARG A 253 27.78 34.35 16.99
CA ARG A 253 28.89 35.29 16.85
C ARG A 253 28.58 36.46 15.91
N TRP A 254 27.37 36.55 15.36
CA TRP A 254 26.95 37.66 14.49
C TRP A 254 26.12 38.69 15.27
N PRO A 255 26.75 39.66 15.98
CA PRO A 255 26.09 40.54 16.95
C PRO A 255 25.04 41.50 16.36
N GLN A 256 25.01 41.71 15.04
CA GLN A 256 24.05 42.61 14.38
C GLN A 256 22.80 41.91 13.82
N SER A 257 22.73 40.57 13.86
CA SER A 257 21.70 39.85 13.11
C SER A 257 20.29 39.93 13.71
N GLY A 258 20.16 40.26 15.00
CA GLY A 258 18.88 40.30 15.72
C GLY A 258 18.16 38.96 15.79
N VAL A 259 18.81 37.86 15.37
CA VAL A 259 18.23 36.52 15.33
C VAL A 259 18.13 36.00 16.76
N ARG A 260 16.95 36.15 17.36
CA ARG A 260 16.64 35.58 18.67
C ARG A 260 16.72 34.05 18.56
N GLY A 261 17.21 33.40 19.61
CA GLY A 261 17.40 31.93 19.65
C GLY A 261 16.16 31.11 19.25
N GLY A 262 14.95 31.68 19.36
CA GLY A 262 13.71 31.05 18.87
C GLY A 262 13.66 30.79 17.36
N ALA A 263 14.33 31.59 16.53
CA ALA A 263 14.38 31.35 15.08
C ALA A 263 15.25 30.15 14.72
N ILE A 264 16.38 29.95 15.44
CA ILE A 264 17.23 28.77 15.28
C ILE A 264 16.44 27.52 15.70
N VAL A 265 15.73 27.59 16.83
CA VAL A 265 14.87 26.48 17.27
C VAL A 265 13.77 26.18 16.25
N ALA A 266 13.08 27.19 15.72
CA ALA A 266 12.00 26.98 14.75
C ALA A 266 12.49 26.33 13.44
N VAL A 267 13.71 26.65 12.98
CA VAL A 267 14.29 26.06 11.76
C VAL A 267 14.90 24.67 12.02
N SER A 268 15.50 24.44 13.18
CA SER A 268 16.18 23.18 13.50
C SER A 268 15.23 22.12 14.09
N LEU A 269 14.14 22.49 14.74
CA LEU A 269 13.24 21.54 15.41
C LEU A 269 12.64 20.50 14.45
N PRO A 270 12.17 20.85 13.23
CA PRO A 270 11.73 19.84 12.26
C PRO A 270 12.82 18.83 11.89
N LEU A 271 14.09 19.25 11.88
CA LEU A 271 15.23 18.40 11.52
C LEU A 271 15.55 17.34 12.58
N VAL A 272 15.11 17.53 13.83
CA VAL A 272 15.21 16.51 14.90
C VAL A 272 14.41 15.26 14.55
N PHE A 273 13.36 15.39 13.73
CA PHE A 273 12.53 14.26 13.31
C PHE A 273 13.08 13.50 12.11
N VAL A 274 14.14 13.97 11.43
CA VAL A 274 14.68 13.33 10.22
C VAL A 274 15.17 11.90 10.50
N GLY A 275 15.88 11.68 11.60
CA GLY A 275 16.35 10.36 12.01
C GLY A 275 15.21 9.39 12.32
N PRO A 276 14.29 9.71 13.25
CA PRO A 276 13.10 8.89 13.51
C PRO A 276 12.28 8.60 12.25
N LEU A 277 12.03 9.62 11.41
CA LEU A 277 11.29 9.46 10.16
C LEU A 277 12.03 8.55 9.17
N SER A 278 13.37 8.61 9.10
CA SER A 278 14.15 7.73 8.21
C SER A 278 14.04 6.24 8.55
N GLY A 279 13.68 5.91 9.80
CA GLY A 279 13.44 4.54 10.28
C GLY A 279 11.98 4.11 10.24
N ALA A 280 11.03 5.05 10.11
CA ALA A 280 9.65 4.69 9.84
C ALA A 280 9.57 3.93 8.50
N ASP A 281 8.56 3.07 8.34
CA ASP A 281 8.27 2.43 7.05
C ASP A 281 7.66 3.46 6.07
N LEU A 282 8.48 4.47 5.79
CA LEU A 282 8.36 5.36 4.69
C LEU A 282 8.33 4.59 3.38
N VAL A 283 8.60 3.27 3.25
CA VAL A 283 8.35 2.57 1.98
C VAL A 283 6.89 2.19 1.85
N ALA A 284 6.17 1.81 2.90
CA ALA A 284 4.71 1.68 2.85
C ALA A 284 4.03 3.06 2.71
N GLY A 285 4.48 4.06 3.47
CA GLY A 285 4.00 5.44 3.38
C GLY A 285 4.36 6.10 2.04
N LEU A 286 5.60 5.94 1.58
CA LEU A 286 6.04 6.42 0.27
C LEU A 286 5.63 5.53 -0.86
N GLN A 287 5.26 4.24 -0.73
CA GLN A 287 4.67 3.50 -1.86
C GLN A 287 3.28 4.03 -2.15
N ALA A 288 2.51 4.36 -1.11
CA ALA A 288 1.27 5.13 -1.27
C ALA A 288 1.53 6.50 -1.92
N VAL A 289 2.63 7.19 -1.59
CA VAL A 289 3.03 8.47 -2.22
C VAL A 289 3.74 8.28 -3.58
N ARG A 290 4.37 7.14 -3.86
CA ARG A 290 5.20 6.83 -5.04
C ARG A 290 4.32 6.36 -6.17
N LEU A 291 3.29 5.56 -5.89
CA LEU A 291 2.21 5.32 -6.85
C LEU A 291 1.42 6.59 -7.18
N VAL A 292 1.59 7.62 -6.36
CA VAL A 292 1.07 8.99 -6.52
C VAL A 292 2.06 9.92 -7.26
N PHE A 293 3.36 9.58 -7.38
CA PHE A 293 4.43 10.47 -7.86
C PHE A 293 5.50 9.83 -8.79
N GLU A 294 5.34 8.61 -9.30
CA GLU A 294 6.40 7.74 -9.85
C GLU A 294 7.67 8.42 -10.42
N ARG A 295 8.61 8.64 -9.47
CA ARG A 295 10.08 8.89 -9.49
C ARG A 295 10.59 10.34 -9.63
N PRO A 296 11.75 10.70 -8.99
CA PRO A 296 12.67 9.95 -8.12
C PRO A 296 12.77 10.47 -6.65
N LEU A 297 13.38 9.65 -5.78
CA LEU A 297 13.68 9.86 -4.35
C LEU A 297 14.29 11.22 -3.95
N TRP A 298 14.75 12.04 -4.91
CA TRP A 298 15.29 13.35 -4.63
C TRP A 298 14.24 14.35 -4.13
N THR A 299 12.95 14.15 -4.39
CA THR A 299 11.88 15.05 -3.93
C THR A 299 11.78 15.13 -2.40
N ALA A 300 12.10 14.05 -1.68
CA ALA A 300 12.11 14.04 -0.22
C ALA A 300 13.26 14.89 0.38
N LEU A 301 14.36 15.05 -0.36
CA LEU A 301 15.48 15.93 0.00
C LEU A 301 15.27 17.35 -0.53
N VAL A 302 14.76 17.48 -1.74
CA VAL A 302 14.64 18.75 -2.45
C VAL A 302 13.42 19.54 -2.00
N LEU A 303 12.30 18.94 -1.63
CA LEU A 303 11.11 19.70 -1.21
C LEU A 303 11.35 20.45 0.12
N PRO A 304 11.89 19.83 1.19
CA PRO A 304 12.23 20.56 2.42
C PRO A 304 13.37 21.57 2.21
N ALA A 305 14.37 21.23 1.38
CA ALA A 305 15.47 22.14 1.05
C ALA A 305 14.97 23.34 0.22
N MET A 306 14.06 23.12 -0.74
CA MET A 306 13.41 24.15 -1.55
C MET A 306 12.48 25.01 -0.71
N LEU A 307 11.65 24.43 0.14
CA LEU A 307 10.79 25.20 1.05
C LEU A 307 11.65 26.06 1.98
N SER A 308 12.77 25.53 2.48
CA SER A 308 13.73 26.29 3.29
C SER A 308 14.43 27.40 2.49
N LEU A 309 14.82 27.14 1.23
CA LEU A 309 15.37 28.13 0.30
C LEU A 309 14.34 29.21 -0.06
N VAL A 310 13.08 28.85 -0.28
CA VAL A 310 11.97 29.77 -0.57
C VAL A 310 11.68 30.63 0.66
N PHE A 311 11.69 30.06 1.85
CA PHE A 311 11.50 30.81 3.09
C PHE A 311 12.67 31.77 3.36
N ALA A 312 13.91 31.31 3.13
CA ALA A 312 15.11 32.13 3.24
C ALA A 312 15.16 33.26 2.20
N ALA A 313 14.80 32.97 0.94
CA ALA A 313 14.70 33.96 -0.14
C ALA A 313 13.56 34.96 0.13
N GLY A 314 12.42 34.50 0.63
CA GLY A 314 11.30 35.35 1.05
C GLY A 314 11.68 36.30 2.20
N LEU A 315 12.43 35.79 3.18
CA LEU A 315 12.97 36.60 4.28
C LEU A 315 14.03 37.60 3.81
N ALA A 316 14.94 37.20 2.91
CA ALA A 316 15.97 38.06 2.34
C ALA A 316 15.35 39.18 1.49
N MET A 317 14.37 38.85 0.65
CA MET A 317 13.64 39.83 -0.17
C MET A 317 12.74 40.74 0.65
N ALA A 318 12.06 40.24 1.70
CA ALA A 318 11.34 41.09 2.65
C ALA A 318 12.28 42.08 3.35
N ARG A 319 13.56 41.74 3.50
CA ARG A 319 14.61 42.62 4.01
C ARG A 319 15.04 43.66 2.98
N ILE A 320 15.26 43.28 1.73
CA ILE A 320 15.62 44.18 0.61
C ILE A 320 14.50 45.18 0.34
N VAL A 321 13.24 44.73 0.32
CA VAL A 321 12.05 45.57 0.16
C VAL A 321 11.84 46.52 1.34
N ARG A 322 12.34 46.16 2.53
CA ARG A 322 12.37 47.06 3.69
C ARG A 322 13.54 48.04 3.65
N SER A 323 14.66 47.70 3.01
CA SER A 323 15.86 48.53 2.98
C SER A 323 15.88 49.57 1.87
N GLU A 324 15.18 49.38 0.76
CA GLU A 324 15.19 50.34 -0.35
C GLU A 324 13.86 51.08 -0.57
N ARG A 325 13.86 52.38 -0.28
CA ARG A 325 12.76 53.30 -0.58
C ARG A 325 12.76 53.80 -2.05
N SER A 326 13.75 53.48 -2.88
CA SER A 326 14.04 54.22 -4.13
C SER A 326 13.84 53.47 -5.47
N LEU A 327 13.47 52.18 -5.49
CA LEU A 327 13.28 51.48 -6.77
C LEU A 327 12.10 52.07 -7.57
N ALA A 328 12.41 52.83 -8.62
CA ALA A 328 11.44 53.57 -9.42
C ALA A 328 10.38 52.65 -10.06
N ARG A 329 9.15 53.16 -10.12
CA ARG A 329 7.94 52.49 -10.64
C ARG A 329 8.11 51.71 -11.97
N PRO A 330 8.82 52.20 -12.99
CA PRO A 330 8.94 51.48 -14.27
C PRO A 330 9.75 50.18 -14.17
N TRP A 331 10.74 50.10 -13.28
CA TRP A 331 11.53 48.88 -13.11
C TRP A 331 10.73 47.72 -12.49
N ARG A 332 9.73 48.02 -11.65
CA ARG A 332 8.87 46.98 -11.05
C ARG A 332 7.91 46.36 -12.07
N VAL A 333 7.44 47.17 -13.02
CA VAL A 333 6.57 46.73 -14.11
C VAL A 333 7.37 45.98 -15.17
N ALA A 334 8.56 46.49 -15.52
CA ALA A 334 9.47 45.83 -16.47
C ALA A 334 9.96 44.47 -15.95
N LEU A 335 10.31 44.36 -14.66
CA LEU A 335 10.74 43.09 -14.07
C LEU A 335 9.59 42.08 -13.98
N GLY A 336 8.37 42.52 -13.62
CA GLY A 336 7.18 41.67 -13.62
C GLY A 336 6.79 41.19 -15.03
N GLY A 337 6.95 42.06 -16.05
CA GLY A 337 6.70 41.72 -17.46
C GLY A 337 7.76 40.78 -18.05
N LEU A 338 9.05 41.03 -17.78
CA LEU A 338 10.16 40.14 -18.20
C LEU A 338 10.07 38.76 -17.56
N LEU A 339 9.72 38.70 -16.28
CA LEU A 339 9.50 37.44 -15.57
C LEU A 339 8.26 36.69 -16.11
N GLY A 340 7.15 37.40 -16.41
CA GLY A 340 5.97 36.82 -17.05
C GLY A 340 6.24 36.28 -18.47
N LEU A 341 7.07 36.97 -19.26
CA LEU A 341 7.48 36.54 -20.59
C LEU A 341 8.42 35.32 -20.55
N ALA A 342 9.29 35.21 -19.54
CA ALA A 342 10.17 34.06 -19.35
C ALA A 342 9.41 32.77 -18.99
N ALA A 343 8.17 32.87 -18.49
CA ALA A 343 7.31 31.71 -18.21
C ALA A 343 6.57 31.18 -19.46
N LEU A 344 6.43 31.95 -20.54
CA LEU A 344 5.64 31.54 -21.73
C LEU A 344 6.08 30.24 -22.41
N PRO A 345 7.39 29.89 -22.52
CA PRO A 345 7.80 28.66 -23.19
C PRO A 345 7.35 27.37 -22.47
N GLY A 346 7.03 27.45 -21.17
CA GLY A 346 6.63 26.28 -20.37
C GLY A 346 5.11 26.03 -20.30
N TYR A 347 4.27 27.07 -20.33
CA TYR A 347 2.86 26.92 -19.96
C TYR A 347 1.86 26.89 -21.13
N GLY A 348 2.33 27.07 -22.37
CA GLY A 348 1.44 27.17 -23.55
C GLY A 348 0.39 28.29 -23.42
N ALA A 349 -0.64 28.25 -24.29
CA ALA A 349 -1.71 29.26 -24.32
C ALA A 349 -2.49 29.38 -22.99
N VAL A 350 -2.54 28.31 -22.18
CA VAL A 350 -3.24 28.27 -20.89
C VAL A 350 -2.50 29.10 -19.82
N GLY A 351 -1.16 29.14 -19.85
CA GLY A 351 -0.37 30.00 -18.95
C GLY A 351 -0.59 31.48 -19.18
N ALA A 352 -0.73 31.90 -20.43
CA ALA A 352 -1.03 33.29 -20.77
C ALA A 352 -2.38 33.73 -20.18
N VAL A 353 -3.37 32.82 -20.15
CA VAL A 353 -4.69 33.06 -19.55
C VAL A 353 -4.64 33.11 -18.02
N GLY A 354 -3.66 32.48 -17.36
CA GLY A 354 -3.50 32.56 -15.89
C GLY A 354 -2.71 33.78 -15.41
N VAL A 355 -1.72 34.23 -16.19
CA VAL A 355 -0.83 35.36 -15.84
C VAL A 355 -1.58 36.70 -15.88
N VAL A 356 -2.49 36.89 -16.85
CA VAL A 356 -3.24 38.14 -17.01
C VAL A 356 -4.21 38.41 -15.84
N PRO A 357 -5.04 37.46 -15.38
CA PRO A 357 -5.84 37.61 -14.16
C PRO A 357 -4.99 37.78 -12.90
N GLY A 358 -3.85 37.09 -12.80
CA GLY A 358 -2.93 37.23 -11.66
C GLY A 358 -2.33 38.63 -11.55
N ALA A 359 -1.91 39.21 -12.67
CA ALA A 359 -1.45 40.59 -12.75
C ALA A 359 -2.58 41.60 -12.44
N GLY A 360 -3.78 41.36 -12.97
CA GLY A 360 -4.96 42.18 -12.70
C GLY A 360 -5.40 42.15 -11.24
N LEU A 361 -5.43 40.97 -10.61
CA LEU A 361 -5.69 40.80 -9.17
C LEU A 361 -4.62 41.47 -8.33
N GLY A 362 -3.36 41.39 -8.74
CA GLY A 362 -2.26 42.07 -8.06
C GLY A 362 -2.42 43.59 -8.06
N GLU A 363 -2.81 44.20 -9.19
CA GLU A 363 -3.07 45.64 -9.25
C GLU A 363 -4.33 46.02 -8.46
N LEU A 364 -5.41 45.24 -8.56
CA LEU A 364 -6.62 45.45 -7.75
C LEU A 364 -6.29 45.42 -6.25
N TRP A 365 -5.47 44.47 -5.81
CA TRP A 365 -4.96 44.41 -4.45
C TRP A 365 -4.05 45.58 -4.09
N GLY A 366 -3.22 46.04 -5.02
CA GLY A 366 -2.42 47.26 -4.85
C GLY A 366 -3.30 48.51 -4.68
N VAL A 367 -4.40 48.62 -5.43
CA VAL A 367 -5.38 49.70 -5.31
C VAL A 367 -6.11 49.65 -3.97
N LEU A 368 -6.61 48.47 -3.56
CA LEU A 368 -7.28 48.27 -2.27
C LEU A 368 -6.35 48.54 -1.09
N ALA A 369 -5.10 48.05 -1.17
CA ALA A 369 -4.07 48.27 -0.16
C ALA A 369 -3.70 49.75 0.00
N ARG A 370 -3.69 50.53 -1.11
CA ARG A 370 -3.51 51.98 -1.07
C ARG A 370 -4.72 52.68 -0.43
N ARG A 371 -5.93 52.23 -0.77
CA ARG A 371 -7.19 52.74 -0.21
C ARG A 371 -7.31 52.49 1.31
N TRP A 372 -6.63 51.46 1.82
CA TRP A 372 -6.52 51.13 3.24
C TRP A 372 -5.23 51.62 3.92
N GLY A 373 -4.53 52.61 3.33
CA GLY A 373 -3.46 53.34 4.01
C GLY A 373 -2.09 52.68 4.04
N SER A 374 -1.82 51.64 3.23
CA SER A 374 -0.49 51.02 3.18
C SER A 374 0.47 51.76 2.23
N GLY A 375 1.40 52.54 2.79
CA GLY A 375 2.36 53.36 2.03
C GLY A 375 3.60 52.61 1.52
N GLY A 376 3.48 51.58 0.68
CA GLY A 376 4.67 50.96 0.06
C GLY A 376 4.40 50.13 -1.20
N PRO A 377 5.42 49.45 -1.77
CA PRO A 377 5.25 48.57 -2.93
C PRO A 377 4.09 47.58 -2.67
N GLY A 378 3.09 47.60 -3.55
CA GLY A 378 1.95 46.69 -3.48
C GLY A 378 2.37 45.22 -3.55
N PRO A 379 1.47 44.28 -3.27
CA PRO A 379 1.79 42.85 -3.14
C PRO A 379 2.27 42.17 -4.43
N LEU A 380 2.23 42.87 -5.57
CA LEU A 380 2.55 42.37 -6.92
C LEU A 380 3.81 41.51 -7.01
N PRO A 381 5.00 41.93 -6.51
CA PRO A 381 6.23 41.16 -6.73
C PRO A 381 6.23 39.82 -5.97
N VAL A 382 5.62 39.79 -4.78
CA VAL A 382 5.52 38.57 -3.96
C VAL A 382 4.46 37.62 -4.54
N LEU A 383 3.36 38.17 -5.06
CA LEU A 383 2.30 37.42 -5.73
C LEU A 383 2.77 36.77 -7.03
N VAL A 384 3.45 37.54 -7.89
CA VAL A 384 3.96 37.08 -9.18
C VAL A 384 5.05 36.03 -8.97
N LEU A 385 5.98 36.23 -8.05
CA LEU A 385 7.03 35.25 -7.76
C LEU A 385 6.47 33.97 -7.14
N GLY A 386 5.49 34.09 -6.23
CA GLY A 386 4.77 32.94 -5.67
C GLY A 386 4.07 32.12 -6.75
N ALA A 387 3.32 32.77 -7.64
CA ALA A 387 2.66 32.11 -8.77
C ALA A 387 3.66 31.39 -9.70
N MET A 388 4.76 32.06 -10.05
CA MET A 388 5.78 31.52 -10.96
C MET A 388 6.54 30.33 -10.38
N LEU A 389 6.91 30.38 -9.09
CA LEU A 389 7.61 29.28 -8.43
C LEU A 389 6.71 28.06 -8.29
N THR A 390 5.45 28.24 -7.88
CA THR A 390 4.54 27.11 -7.68
C THR A 390 4.08 26.50 -9.00
N GLY A 391 3.82 27.33 -10.02
CA GLY A 391 3.52 26.83 -11.36
C GLY A 391 4.73 26.15 -12.03
N GLY A 392 5.95 26.65 -11.82
CA GLY A 392 7.18 26.04 -12.35
C GLY A 392 7.48 24.68 -11.72
N MET A 393 7.25 24.56 -10.40
CA MET A 393 7.33 23.27 -9.70
C MET A 393 6.25 22.29 -10.20
N ALA A 394 5.00 22.75 -10.35
CA ALA A 394 3.91 21.90 -10.81
C ALA A 394 4.09 21.44 -12.28
N TRP A 395 4.63 22.31 -13.14
CA TRP A 395 4.94 21.99 -14.54
C TRP A 395 6.07 20.97 -14.68
N GLY A 396 7.14 21.10 -13.89
CA GLY A 396 8.24 20.13 -13.85
C GLY A 396 7.85 18.75 -13.29
N LEU A 397 6.72 18.66 -12.57
CA LEU A 397 6.25 17.44 -11.93
C LEU A 397 5.26 16.61 -12.76
N ALA A 398 4.55 17.18 -13.75
CA ALA A 398 3.86 16.43 -14.82
C ALA A 398 3.13 17.36 -15.84
N PRO A 399 3.47 17.34 -17.14
CA PRO A 399 2.81 18.18 -18.16
C PRO A 399 1.36 17.75 -18.52
N ARG A 400 0.86 16.61 -17.99
CA ARG A 400 -0.48 16.08 -18.30
C ARG A 400 -1.63 16.69 -17.48
N HIS A 401 -1.35 17.59 -16.52
CA HIS A 401 -2.35 18.08 -15.56
C HIS A 401 -2.45 19.62 -15.51
N GLY A 402 -2.74 20.26 -16.64
CA GLY A 402 -2.84 21.73 -16.75
C GLY A 402 -3.75 22.39 -15.70
N MET A 403 -4.84 21.74 -15.30
CA MET A 403 -5.72 22.25 -14.23
C MET A 403 -5.05 22.23 -12.85
N ALA A 404 -4.32 21.18 -12.50
CA ALA A 404 -3.61 21.09 -11.22
C ALA A 404 -2.53 22.19 -11.09
N ILE A 405 -1.85 22.51 -12.19
CA ILE A 405 -0.85 23.60 -12.26
C ILE A 405 -1.51 24.96 -11.99
N THR A 406 -2.68 25.21 -12.59
CA THR A 406 -3.46 26.44 -12.35
C THR A 406 -3.83 26.58 -10.89
N TYR A 407 -4.37 25.54 -10.26
CA TYR A 407 -4.74 25.57 -8.85
C TYR A 407 -3.52 25.75 -7.92
N ALA A 408 -2.42 25.07 -8.19
CA ALA A 408 -1.18 25.22 -7.43
C ALA A 408 -0.64 26.66 -7.50
N SER A 409 -0.72 27.30 -8.67
CA SER A 409 -0.32 28.70 -8.85
C SER A 409 -1.18 29.66 -8.02
N VAL A 410 -2.49 29.40 -7.90
CA VAL A 410 -3.39 30.18 -7.04
C VAL A 410 -3.06 29.98 -5.56
N VAL A 411 -2.69 28.77 -5.13
CA VAL A 411 -2.19 28.51 -3.77
C VAL A 411 -0.93 29.35 -3.49
N GLY A 412 0.03 29.38 -4.42
CA GLY A 412 1.23 30.20 -4.32
C GLY A 412 0.94 31.70 -4.19
N MET A 413 -0.04 32.21 -4.94
CA MET A 413 -0.49 33.59 -4.82
C MET A 413 -1.14 33.88 -3.45
N ALA A 414 -2.00 32.99 -2.97
CA ALA A 414 -2.65 33.17 -1.68
C ALA A 414 -1.63 33.10 -0.52
N LEU A 415 -0.60 32.26 -0.61
CA LEU A 415 0.52 32.23 0.33
C LEU A 415 1.31 33.55 0.32
N GLY A 416 1.66 34.04 -0.87
CA GLY A 416 2.32 35.33 -1.03
C GLY A 416 1.52 36.49 -0.45
N SER A 417 0.19 36.46 -0.65
CA SER A 417 -0.75 37.42 -0.06
C SER A 417 -0.76 37.34 1.46
N MET A 418 -0.79 36.13 2.03
CA MET A 418 -0.78 35.92 3.48
C MET A 418 0.52 36.46 4.11
N VAL A 419 1.67 36.19 3.51
CA VAL A 419 2.96 36.73 3.98
C VAL A 419 2.95 38.25 3.93
N TRP A 420 2.49 38.85 2.84
CA TRP A 420 2.39 40.31 2.70
C TRP A 420 1.45 40.93 3.75
N LEU A 421 0.25 40.34 3.94
CA LEU A 421 -0.74 40.78 4.92
C LEU A 421 -0.18 40.74 6.35
N ASN A 422 0.55 39.69 6.72
CA ASN A 422 1.13 39.56 8.05
C ASN A 422 2.34 40.49 8.28
N VAL A 423 3.06 40.84 7.22
CA VAL A 423 4.16 41.82 7.26
C VAL A 423 3.65 43.24 7.35
N ARG A 424 2.57 43.58 6.63
CA ARG A 424 2.06 44.96 6.52
C ARG A 424 0.96 45.28 7.54
N ARG A 425 0.24 44.28 8.02
CA ARG A 425 -0.86 44.39 8.99
C ARG A 425 -1.87 45.51 8.66
N PRO A 426 -2.44 45.57 7.43
CA PRO A 426 -3.49 46.54 7.12
C PRO A 426 -4.72 46.38 8.05
N SER A 427 -5.62 47.36 8.10
CA SER A 427 -6.87 47.22 8.83
C SER A 427 -7.64 45.98 8.34
N GLY A 428 -8.00 45.08 9.25
CA GLY A 428 -8.65 43.81 8.89
C GLY A 428 -7.71 42.71 8.40
N TYR A 429 -6.38 42.84 8.56
CA TYR A 429 -5.42 41.82 8.09
C TYR A 429 -5.68 40.42 8.65
N ASN A 430 -6.28 40.28 9.84
CA ASN A 430 -6.68 38.99 10.39
C ASN A 430 -7.72 38.30 9.49
N LEU A 431 -8.78 39.00 9.10
CA LEU A 431 -9.82 38.47 8.21
C LEU A 431 -9.25 38.18 6.82
N LEU A 432 -8.44 39.09 6.28
CA LEU A 432 -7.82 38.90 4.96
C LEU A 432 -6.83 37.72 4.95
N SER A 433 -6.10 37.51 6.04
CA SER A 433 -5.20 36.35 6.18
C SER A 433 -5.99 35.06 6.28
N LEU A 434 -7.12 35.06 7.00
CA LEU A 434 -8.01 33.90 7.09
C LEU A 434 -8.62 33.56 5.72
N LEU A 435 -9.06 34.56 4.95
CA LEU A 435 -9.55 34.37 3.59
C LEU A 435 -8.47 33.81 2.65
N ALA A 436 -7.23 34.29 2.77
CA ALA A 436 -6.11 33.75 2.02
C ALA A 436 -5.84 32.26 2.38
N VAL A 437 -5.94 31.89 3.65
CA VAL A 437 -5.82 30.49 4.10
C VAL A 437 -6.96 29.62 3.56
N ALA A 438 -8.21 30.10 3.64
CA ALA A 438 -9.37 29.38 3.10
C ALA A 438 -9.23 29.16 1.58
N MET A 439 -8.77 30.18 0.85
CA MET A 439 -8.48 30.10 -0.58
C MET A 439 -7.36 29.10 -0.89
N MET A 440 -6.26 29.10 -0.11
CA MET A 440 -5.19 28.12 -0.25
C MET A 440 -5.71 26.69 -0.07
N ALA A 441 -6.49 26.44 0.99
CA ALA A 441 -7.02 25.11 1.29
C ALA A 441 -7.99 24.64 0.19
N PHE A 442 -8.92 25.49 -0.24
CA PHE A 442 -9.86 25.17 -1.31
C PHE A 442 -9.15 24.88 -2.63
N MET A 443 -8.21 25.72 -3.04
CA MET A 443 -7.50 25.54 -4.32
C MET A 443 -6.55 24.34 -4.28
N ALA A 444 -5.90 24.06 -3.15
CA ALA A 444 -5.11 22.85 -2.98
C ALA A 444 -5.99 21.59 -3.12
N ASP A 445 -7.20 21.61 -2.54
CA ASP A 445 -8.17 20.53 -2.70
C ASP A 445 -8.57 20.33 -4.17
N GLN A 446 -8.95 21.41 -4.86
CA GLN A 446 -9.30 21.35 -6.27
C GLN A 446 -8.13 20.84 -7.12
N GLY A 447 -6.91 21.33 -6.87
CA GLY A 447 -5.70 20.87 -7.55
C GLY A 447 -5.50 19.36 -7.41
N LEU A 448 -5.68 18.82 -6.20
CA LEU A 448 -5.60 17.38 -5.95
C LEU A 448 -6.67 16.60 -6.72
N ARG A 449 -7.92 17.07 -6.81
CA ARG A 449 -9.01 16.37 -7.55
C ARG A 449 -8.66 16.07 -9.02
N TRP A 450 -7.83 16.91 -9.65
CA TRP A 450 -7.42 16.76 -11.04
C TRP A 450 -6.17 15.89 -11.25
N THR A 451 -5.69 15.26 -10.17
CA THR A 451 -4.56 14.31 -10.19
C THR A 451 -5.07 12.89 -9.94
N ASP A 452 -4.35 11.89 -10.44
CA ASP A 452 -4.65 10.48 -10.12
C ASP A 452 -4.59 10.22 -8.61
N THR A 453 -3.73 10.95 -7.92
CA THR A 453 -3.61 10.98 -6.46
C THR A 453 -4.90 11.37 -5.78
N GLY A 454 -5.49 12.51 -6.12
CA GLY A 454 -6.73 12.95 -5.48
C GLY A 454 -7.87 11.99 -5.73
N ALA A 455 -7.95 11.41 -6.94
CA ALA A 455 -8.94 10.38 -7.25
C ALA A 455 -8.76 9.13 -6.36
N ARG A 456 -7.52 8.63 -6.20
CA ARG A 456 -7.23 7.49 -5.32
C ARG A 456 -7.49 7.80 -3.85
N LEU A 457 -7.13 9.00 -3.38
CA LEU A 457 -7.34 9.45 -1.99
C LEU A 457 -8.83 9.55 -1.63
N THR A 458 -9.68 9.91 -2.57
CA THR A 458 -11.15 9.93 -2.37
C THR A 458 -11.81 8.59 -2.70
N GLY A 459 -11.02 7.53 -2.92
CA GLY A 459 -11.51 6.22 -3.30
C GLY A 459 -12.16 6.14 -4.68
N ARG A 460 -12.12 7.19 -5.50
CA ARG A 460 -12.62 7.18 -6.89
C ARG A 460 -11.77 6.20 -7.69
N SER A 461 -12.20 4.94 -7.67
CA SER A 461 -11.64 3.88 -8.49
C SER A 461 -11.78 4.27 -9.95
N ALA A 462 -10.97 3.66 -10.82
CA ALA A 462 -11.11 3.82 -12.26
C ALA A 462 -12.54 3.50 -12.75
N ARG A 463 -13.31 2.71 -11.97
CA ARG A 463 -14.73 2.39 -12.16
C ARG A 463 -15.60 3.67 -12.25
N ALA A 464 -15.47 4.59 -11.28
CA ALA A 464 -16.26 5.83 -11.24
C ALA A 464 -15.87 6.89 -12.29
N ARG A 465 -14.72 6.73 -12.97
CA ARG A 465 -14.34 7.60 -14.10
C ARG A 465 -14.94 7.16 -15.42
N ASN A 466 -15.25 5.87 -15.56
CA ASN A 466 -15.74 5.28 -16.81
C ASN A 466 -17.26 5.07 -16.82
N SER A 467 -17.89 4.83 -15.67
CA SER A 467 -19.34 4.94 -15.54
C SER A 467 -19.68 6.40 -15.28
N GLY A 468 -20.11 7.15 -16.31
CA GLY A 468 -20.45 8.57 -16.21
C GLY A 468 -21.47 8.94 -15.12
N ASP A 469 -22.10 7.94 -14.48
CA ASP A 469 -23.20 8.08 -13.51
C ASP A 469 -22.82 7.75 -12.05
N ALA A 470 -21.64 7.21 -11.77
CA ALA A 470 -21.30 6.82 -10.39
C ALA A 470 -21.00 8.05 -9.54
N SER A 471 -21.95 8.44 -8.69
CA SER A 471 -21.82 9.65 -7.89
C SER A 471 -20.74 9.46 -6.80
N PRO A 472 -19.93 10.49 -6.49
CA PRO A 472 -18.92 10.42 -5.42
C PRO A 472 -19.45 10.03 -4.03
N LYS A 473 -20.78 10.02 -3.82
CA LYS A 473 -21.38 9.44 -2.62
C LYS A 473 -21.12 7.93 -2.51
N GLU A 474 -21.04 7.20 -3.61
CA GLU A 474 -21.09 5.71 -3.65
C GLU A 474 -19.91 4.99 -2.95
N ILE A 475 -18.77 5.65 -2.78
CA ILE A 475 -17.53 4.93 -2.41
C ILE A 475 -17.26 4.94 -0.90
N LEU A 476 -17.55 6.06 -0.22
CA LEU A 476 -17.62 6.10 1.25
C LEU A 476 -19.03 5.85 1.76
N SER A 477 -20.05 5.92 0.90
CA SER A 477 -21.28 5.21 1.19
C SER A 477 -20.99 3.72 1.23
N GLY A 478 -20.25 3.10 0.28
CA GLY A 478 -20.02 1.64 0.21
C GLY A 478 -20.15 0.83 1.51
N THR A 479 -19.31 1.09 2.52
CA THR A 479 -19.38 0.37 3.83
C THR A 479 -20.60 0.76 4.69
N PHE A 480 -20.99 2.04 4.72
CA PHE A 480 -22.19 2.45 5.46
C PHE A 480 -23.49 2.19 4.68
N SER A 481 -23.45 2.16 3.36
CA SER A 481 -24.56 1.77 2.48
C SER A 481 -24.77 0.28 2.53
N SER A 482 -23.72 -0.54 2.66
CA SER A 482 -23.90 -1.96 2.94
C SER A 482 -24.54 -2.18 4.32
N PHE A 483 -24.17 -1.41 5.35
CA PHE A 483 -24.85 -1.46 6.65
C PHE A 483 -26.31 -0.99 6.57
N GLU A 484 -26.56 0.13 5.89
CA GLU A 484 -27.91 0.65 5.64
C GLU A 484 -28.77 -0.35 4.85
N ALA A 485 -28.18 -1.00 3.84
CA ALA A 485 -28.85 -2.01 3.04
C ALA A 485 -29.21 -3.25 3.88
N LEU A 486 -28.29 -3.70 4.73
CA LEU A 486 -28.48 -4.81 5.66
C LEU A 486 -29.57 -4.53 6.71
N GLU A 487 -29.53 -3.36 7.33
CA GLU A 487 -30.37 -3.08 8.49
C GLU A 487 -31.72 -2.46 8.14
N HIS A 488 -31.76 -1.59 7.13
CA HIS A 488 -32.90 -0.73 6.86
C HIS A 488 -33.54 -0.94 5.50
N THR A 489 -32.76 -1.02 4.41
CA THR A 489 -33.33 -1.11 3.05
C THR A 489 -33.95 -2.48 2.82
N ARG A 490 -33.19 -3.56 3.04
CA ARG A 490 -33.71 -4.93 2.98
C ARG A 490 -34.47 -5.23 1.67
N GLU A 491 -34.05 -4.63 0.56
CA GLU A 491 -34.61 -4.90 -0.76
C GLU A 491 -33.68 -5.84 -1.51
N TRP A 492 -34.24 -6.92 -2.06
CA TRP A 492 -33.51 -7.85 -2.92
C TRP A 492 -33.00 -7.13 -4.16
N SER A 493 -31.74 -7.36 -4.52
CA SER A 493 -31.16 -6.79 -5.72
C SER A 493 -31.50 -7.65 -6.95
N LYS A 494 -31.48 -7.03 -8.14
CA LYS A 494 -31.57 -7.78 -9.41
C LYS A 494 -30.29 -8.57 -9.70
N TYR A 495 -29.15 -8.08 -9.23
CA TYR A 495 -27.85 -8.72 -9.32
C TYR A 495 -26.97 -8.23 -8.16
N PRO A 496 -26.16 -9.10 -7.51
CA PRO A 496 -25.48 -8.77 -6.26
C PRO A 496 -24.16 -7.99 -6.48
N LEU A 497 -24.18 -7.00 -7.37
CA LEU A 497 -22.98 -6.27 -7.81
C LEU A 497 -22.36 -5.39 -6.71
N GLN A 498 -23.09 -4.98 -5.66
CA GLN A 498 -22.47 -4.14 -4.61
C GLN A 498 -23.16 -4.02 -3.24
N ASP A 499 -24.48 -4.22 -3.07
CA ASP A 499 -25.11 -3.84 -1.78
C ASP A 499 -25.91 -4.95 -1.08
N TYR A 500 -26.61 -5.81 -1.83
CA TYR A 500 -27.51 -6.80 -1.25
C TYR A 500 -27.66 -8.06 -2.12
N PRO A 501 -27.98 -9.24 -1.55
CA PRO A 501 -28.21 -10.46 -2.32
C PRO A 501 -29.44 -10.36 -3.22
N VAL A 502 -29.57 -11.34 -4.12
CA VAL A 502 -30.77 -11.52 -4.93
C VAL A 502 -31.83 -12.29 -4.15
N GLU A 503 -33.09 -12.12 -4.55
CA GLU A 503 -34.21 -12.84 -3.97
C GLU A 503 -33.97 -14.36 -4.07
N PRO A 504 -34.08 -15.11 -2.96
CA PRO A 504 -33.84 -16.53 -2.98
C PRO A 504 -34.93 -17.25 -3.79
N THR A 505 -34.53 -18.18 -4.65
CA THR A 505 -35.50 -18.96 -5.44
C THR A 505 -36.45 -19.75 -4.53
N PRO A 506 -37.72 -19.97 -4.91
CA PRO A 506 -38.67 -20.77 -4.14
C PRO A 506 -38.11 -22.14 -3.77
N ARG A 507 -38.40 -22.62 -2.57
CA ARG A 507 -37.94 -23.93 -2.10
C ARG A 507 -38.45 -25.05 -3.01
N ARG A 508 -37.55 -25.90 -3.48
CA ARG A 508 -37.92 -27.13 -4.17
C ARG A 508 -38.34 -28.20 -3.15
N PRO A 509 -39.48 -28.88 -3.35
CA PRO A 509 -39.83 -30.02 -2.53
C PRO A 509 -38.73 -31.08 -2.58
N ASP A 510 -38.48 -31.74 -1.45
CA ASP A 510 -37.58 -32.89 -1.31
C ASP A 510 -36.08 -32.63 -1.59
N ALA A 511 -35.69 -31.42 -1.97
CA ALA A 511 -34.29 -31.04 -2.14
C ALA A 511 -33.70 -30.47 -0.85
N VAL A 512 -32.45 -30.82 -0.57
CA VAL A 512 -31.65 -30.15 0.46
C VAL A 512 -31.32 -28.74 -0.02
N ARG A 513 -31.77 -27.74 0.73
CA ARG A 513 -31.56 -26.32 0.45
C ARG A 513 -30.25 -25.84 1.04
N LEU A 514 -29.25 -25.75 0.18
CA LEU A 514 -27.92 -25.26 0.50
C LEU A 514 -27.86 -23.75 0.26
N VAL A 515 -27.65 -22.95 1.31
CA VAL A 515 -27.46 -21.51 1.18
C VAL A 515 -25.97 -21.17 1.17
N ALA A 516 -25.49 -20.65 0.03
CA ALA A 516 -24.09 -20.29 -0.18
C ALA A 516 -23.86 -18.80 0.09
N LEU A 517 -23.07 -18.49 1.11
CA LEU A 517 -22.71 -17.14 1.54
C LEU A 517 -21.23 -16.87 1.28
N GLY A 518 -20.89 -15.61 0.99
CA GLY A 518 -19.50 -15.21 0.76
C GLY A 518 -19.35 -13.86 0.07
N GLY A 519 -18.13 -13.57 -0.37
CA GLY A 519 -17.80 -12.36 -1.11
C GLY A 519 -18.11 -12.47 -2.62
N SER A 520 -17.37 -11.68 -3.40
CA SER A 520 -17.53 -11.59 -4.86
C SER A 520 -17.34 -12.93 -5.58
N SER A 521 -16.48 -13.82 -5.06
CA SER A 521 -16.23 -15.15 -5.65
C SER A 521 -17.33 -16.18 -5.34
N THR A 522 -18.26 -15.87 -4.44
CA THR A 522 -19.50 -16.65 -4.27
C THR A 522 -20.61 -16.08 -5.16
N GLY A 523 -20.72 -14.76 -5.24
CA GLY A 523 -21.65 -14.05 -6.12
C GLY A 523 -21.27 -12.57 -6.23
N GLY A 524 -21.56 -11.94 -7.37
CA GLY A 524 -21.36 -10.49 -7.53
C GLY A 524 -19.96 -10.06 -7.95
N ALA A 525 -19.12 -10.98 -8.47
CA ALA A 525 -17.92 -10.61 -9.21
C ALA A 525 -18.31 -9.79 -10.44
N TRP A 526 -17.75 -8.58 -10.60
CA TRP A 526 -18.11 -7.64 -11.68
C TRP A 526 -17.83 -8.18 -13.09
N GLN A 527 -17.02 -9.23 -13.21
CA GLN A 527 -16.69 -9.89 -14.47
C GLN A 527 -17.79 -10.83 -14.96
N ASN A 528 -18.73 -11.21 -14.09
CA ASN A 528 -19.81 -12.12 -14.39
C ASN A 528 -21.13 -11.41 -14.05
N ASP A 529 -22.10 -11.39 -14.97
CA ASP A 529 -23.46 -10.88 -14.72
C ASP A 529 -24.48 -12.03 -14.56
N ASN A 530 -24.00 -13.27 -14.54
CA ASN A 530 -24.83 -14.47 -14.47
C ASN A 530 -24.46 -15.30 -13.24
N LEU A 531 -25.41 -15.48 -12.32
CA LEU A 531 -25.24 -16.29 -11.11
C LEU A 531 -24.98 -17.77 -11.42
N ASP A 532 -25.38 -18.26 -12.60
CA ASP A 532 -25.15 -19.63 -13.02
C ASP A 532 -23.66 -19.94 -13.28
N GLN A 533 -22.81 -18.92 -13.36
CA GLN A 533 -21.37 -19.06 -13.57
C GLN A 533 -20.58 -19.29 -12.27
N PHE A 534 -21.23 -19.13 -11.12
CA PHE A 534 -20.58 -19.24 -9.82
C PHE A 534 -20.60 -20.67 -9.28
N TRP A 535 -19.73 -20.92 -8.29
CA TRP A 535 -19.56 -22.26 -7.71
C TRP A 535 -20.84 -22.85 -7.10
N PRO A 536 -21.81 -22.10 -6.53
CA PRO A 536 -23.04 -22.69 -6.00
C PRO A 536 -23.89 -23.34 -7.10
N ALA A 537 -24.06 -22.64 -8.23
CA ALA A 537 -24.79 -23.17 -9.38
C ALA A 537 -24.07 -24.36 -10.02
N GLU A 538 -22.73 -24.31 -10.08
CA GLU A 538 -21.92 -25.43 -10.54
C GLU A 538 -22.00 -26.65 -9.62
N LEU A 539 -22.09 -26.44 -8.30
CA LEU A 539 -22.30 -27.51 -7.32
C LEU A 539 -23.65 -28.19 -7.55
N GLU A 540 -24.73 -27.41 -7.69
CA GLU A 540 -26.06 -27.94 -7.97
C GLU A 540 -26.10 -28.72 -9.28
N ARG A 541 -25.51 -28.20 -10.37
CA ARG A 541 -25.43 -28.92 -11.65
C ARG A 541 -24.72 -30.27 -11.53
N ARG A 542 -23.63 -30.33 -10.75
CA ARG A 542 -22.86 -31.56 -10.54
C ARG A 542 -23.57 -32.57 -9.65
N HIS A 543 -24.29 -32.08 -8.64
CA HIS A 543 -24.94 -32.94 -7.67
C HIS A 543 -26.28 -33.48 -8.18
N GLY A 544 -27.05 -32.64 -8.88
CA GLY A 544 -28.37 -32.97 -9.38
C GLY A 544 -29.50 -32.34 -8.55
N PRO A 545 -30.76 -32.70 -8.85
CA PRO A 545 -31.95 -32.01 -8.34
C PRO A 545 -32.20 -32.19 -6.83
N SER A 546 -31.57 -33.18 -6.20
CA SER A 546 -31.65 -33.44 -4.75
C SER A 546 -31.00 -32.34 -3.90
N VAL A 547 -30.22 -31.44 -4.50
CA VAL A 547 -29.65 -30.26 -3.82
C VAL A 547 -30.05 -29.00 -4.57
N GLN A 548 -30.67 -28.06 -3.87
CA GLN A 548 -30.96 -26.70 -4.35
C GLN A 548 -29.93 -25.73 -3.78
N ALA A 549 -29.03 -25.21 -4.61
CA ALA A 549 -28.03 -24.24 -4.18
C ALA A 549 -28.55 -22.80 -4.36
N VAL A 550 -28.74 -22.10 -3.24
CA VAL A 550 -29.18 -20.71 -3.22
C VAL A 550 -27.95 -19.81 -3.05
N ASN A 551 -27.60 -19.09 -4.11
CA ASN A 551 -26.48 -18.15 -4.08
C ASN A 551 -26.90 -16.85 -3.37
N GLN A 552 -26.23 -16.55 -2.26
CA GLN A 552 -26.40 -15.32 -1.47
C GLN A 552 -25.04 -14.60 -1.28
N GLY A 553 -24.10 -14.82 -2.19
CA GLY A 553 -22.83 -14.11 -2.23
C GLY A 553 -22.99 -12.67 -2.73
N VAL A 554 -22.26 -11.74 -2.13
CA VAL A 554 -22.27 -10.32 -2.51
C VAL A 554 -20.84 -9.79 -2.53
N GLY A 555 -20.52 -9.02 -3.57
CA GLY A 555 -19.21 -8.39 -3.72
C GLY A 555 -18.83 -7.54 -2.50
N GLY A 556 -17.66 -7.79 -1.93
CA GLY A 556 -17.13 -7.04 -0.78
C GLY A 556 -17.64 -7.46 0.60
N TRP A 557 -18.54 -8.45 0.69
CA TRP A 557 -19.02 -8.93 1.99
C TRP A 557 -17.93 -9.61 2.81
N THR A 558 -18.00 -9.35 4.12
CA THR A 558 -17.14 -9.93 5.17
C THR A 558 -17.95 -10.80 6.11
N THR A 559 -17.32 -11.51 7.05
CA THR A 559 -18.07 -12.29 8.07
C THR A 559 -19.07 -11.44 8.87
N LEU A 560 -18.76 -10.16 9.12
CA LEU A 560 -19.69 -9.25 9.79
C LEU A 560 -20.97 -9.05 8.97
N HIS A 561 -20.85 -8.78 7.67
CA HIS A 561 -21.99 -8.57 6.78
C HIS A 561 -22.88 -9.80 6.74
N ILE A 562 -22.24 -10.97 6.60
CA ILE A 562 -22.91 -12.26 6.48
C ILE A 562 -23.67 -12.60 7.78
N ARG A 563 -23.05 -12.34 8.94
CA ARG A 563 -23.73 -12.45 10.24
C ARG A 563 -24.97 -11.57 10.32
N ARG A 564 -24.84 -10.27 10.02
CA ARG A 564 -25.97 -9.31 10.08
C ARG A 564 -27.09 -9.68 9.11
N PHE A 565 -26.73 -10.19 7.93
CA PHE A 565 -27.69 -10.70 6.96
C PHE A 565 -28.51 -11.85 7.56
N LEU A 566 -27.86 -12.91 8.06
CA LEU A 566 -28.58 -14.05 8.63
C LEU A 566 -29.39 -13.70 9.89
N GLU A 567 -28.93 -12.76 10.72
CA GLU A 567 -29.70 -12.27 11.88
C GLU A 567 -31.07 -11.70 11.49
N THR A 568 -31.23 -11.23 10.24
CA THR A 568 -32.47 -10.62 9.77
C THR A 568 -33.20 -11.42 8.70
N ARG A 569 -32.54 -12.42 8.09
CA ARG A 569 -33.01 -13.10 6.87
C ARG A 569 -32.96 -14.62 6.90
N ILE A 570 -32.56 -15.23 8.00
CA ILE A 570 -32.46 -16.70 8.08
C ILE A 570 -33.78 -17.40 7.69
N ASP A 571 -34.93 -16.83 8.06
CA ASP A 571 -36.25 -17.39 7.73
C ASP A 571 -36.62 -17.20 6.25
N ASP A 572 -36.13 -16.13 5.60
CA ASP A 572 -36.38 -15.88 4.17
C ASP A 572 -35.55 -16.81 3.28
N VAL A 573 -34.32 -17.13 3.69
CA VAL A 573 -33.44 -18.03 2.92
C VAL A 573 -33.67 -19.50 3.25
N ASP A 574 -34.24 -19.81 4.41
CA ASP A 574 -34.71 -21.13 4.87
C ASP A 574 -33.69 -22.27 4.60
N PRO A 575 -32.48 -22.21 5.20
CA PRO A 575 -31.41 -23.14 4.88
C PRO A 575 -31.60 -24.50 5.56
N ASP A 576 -31.28 -25.59 4.85
CA ASP A 576 -30.99 -26.89 5.46
C ASP A 576 -29.50 -27.03 5.77
N VAL A 577 -28.65 -26.37 4.98
CA VAL A 577 -27.19 -26.32 5.15
C VAL A 577 -26.72 -24.92 4.78
N VAL A 578 -25.77 -24.37 5.52
CA VAL A 578 -25.08 -23.13 5.15
C VAL A 578 -23.64 -23.43 4.75
N VAL A 579 -23.20 -22.85 3.63
CA VAL A 579 -21.79 -22.86 3.21
C VAL A 579 -21.26 -21.43 3.19
N LEU A 580 -20.16 -21.18 3.89
CA LEU A 580 -19.51 -19.88 3.98
C LEU A 580 -18.13 -19.92 3.30
N TYR A 581 -18.02 -19.34 2.10
CA TYR A 581 -16.74 -19.16 1.40
C TYR A 581 -16.26 -17.72 1.65
N VAL A 582 -15.28 -17.55 2.55
CA VAL A 582 -14.90 -16.23 3.10
C VAL A 582 -13.41 -16.13 3.46
N GLY A 583 -12.92 -14.89 3.61
CA GLY A 583 -11.62 -14.56 4.20
C GLY A 583 -10.89 -13.41 3.49
N HIS A 584 -11.05 -13.29 2.16
CA HIS A 584 -10.44 -12.25 1.34
C HIS A 584 -10.82 -10.86 1.83
N ASN A 585 -12.13 -10.57 1.95
CA ASN A 585 -12.59 -9.24 2.32
C ASN A 585 -12.34 -8.91 3.79
N ASP A 586 -12.26 -9.91 4.67
CA ASP A 586 -12.01 -9.71 6.11
C ASP A 586 -10.58 -9.19 6.34
N ILE A 587 -9.60 -9.85 5.71
CA ILE A 587 -8.17 -9.60 5.96
C ILE A 587 -7.54 -8.65 4.94
N LEU A 588 -7.94 -8.73 3.67
CA LEU A 588 -7.31 -7.94 2.61
C LEU A 588 -8.00 -6.61 2.35
N THR A 589 -9.20 -6.38 2.88
CA THR A 589 -9.81 -5.05 2.84
C THR A 589 -9.20 -4.17 3.92
N GLU A 590 -8.59 -3.07 3.48
CA GLU A 590 -8.06 -2.05 4.36
C GLU A 590 -9.18 -1.22 4.98
N SER A 591 -9.18 -1.09 6.31
CA SER A 591 -10.08 -0.18 7.00
C SER A 591 -9.35 0.71 8.00
N VAL A 592 -9.90 1.92 8.15
CA VAL A 592 -9.45 2.90 9.15
C VAL A 592 -9.73 2.42 10.58
N ARG A 593 -10.71 1.52 10.74
CA ARG A 593 -11.11 0.84 11.99
C ARG A 593 -11.74 -0.51 11.62
N PRO A 594 -11.66 -1.53 12.48
CA PRO A 594 -12.43 -2.76 12.28
C PRO A 594 -13.90 -2.44 11.99
N TYR A 595 -14.52 -3.18 11.09
CA TYR A 595 -15.89 -2.94 10.66
C TYR A 595 -16.88 -3.10 11.81
N GLY A 596 -16.58 -3.92 12.83
CA GLY A 596 -17.38 -3.98 14.07
C GLY A 596 -17.45 -2.62 14.77
N ASP A 597 -16.33 -1.90 14.87
CA ASP A 597 -16.28 -0.55 15.46
C ASP A 597 -17.02 0.47 14.60
N LEU A 598 -16.87 0.38 13.27
CA LEU A 598 -17.57 1.25 12.32
C LEU A 598 -19.09 1.03 12.38
N TYR A 599 -19.51 -0.23 12.45
CA TYR A 599 -20.90 -0.62 12.55
C TYR A 599 -21.52 -0.12 13.86
N ALA A 600 -20.84 -0.33 15.00
CA ALA A 600 -21.31 0.16 16.29
C ALA A 600 -21.38 1.70 16.32
N ALA A 601 -20.46 2.40 15.66
CA ALA A 601 -20.53 3.86 15.53
C ALA A 601 -21.72 4.31 14.67
N TRP A 602 -21.95 3.64 13.54
CA TRP A 602 -23.10 3.88 12.67
C TRP A 602 -24.43 3.64 13.40
N GLN A 603 -24.58 2.52 14.12
CA GLN A 603 -25.80 2.18 14.87
C GLN A 603 -26.18 3.21 15.94
N ARG A 604 -25.20 3.85 16.58
CA ARG A 604 -25.50 4.83 17.64
C ARG A 604 -26.10 6.12 17.08
N GLY A 605 -26.29 6.26 15.75
CA GLY A 605 -26.72 7.49 15.08
C GLY A 605 -25.81 8.70 15.35
N SER A 606 -24.71 8.45 16.06
CA SER A 606 -23.81 9.44 16.59
C SER A 606 -22.55 9.31 15.79
N ASP A 607 -22.55 10.06 14.70
CA ASP A 607 -21.61 11.16 14.76
C ASP A 607 -21.97 12.20 13.71
N VAL A 608 -22.15 13.45 14.16
CA VAL A 608 -21.88 14.60 13.30
C VAL A 608 -20.51 14.41 12.66
N SER A 609 -19.57 13.74 13.34
CA SER A 609 -18.30 13.27 12.78
C SER A 609 -18.41 12.29 11.60
N VAL A 610 -19.44 11.44 11.46
CA VAL A 610 -19.62 10.51 10.32
C VAL A 610 -20.26 11.23 9.14
N SER A 611 -21.24 12.09 9.39
CA SER A 611 -21.79 12.96 8.33
C SER A 611 -20.76 14.00 7.86
N VAL A 612 -20.03 14.63 8.78
CA VAL A 612 -18.94 15.57 8.47
C VAL A 612 -17.74 14.83 7.90
N SER A 613 -17.34 13.66 8.41
CA SER A 613 -16.26 12.86 7.81
C SER A 613 -16.68 12.31 6.46
N GLY A 614 -17.95 11.98 6.22
CA GLY A 614 -18.50 11.61 4.91
C GLY A 614 -18.54 12.78 3.92
N ALA A 615 -18.84 13.98 4.40
CA ALA A 615 -18.72 15.20 3.59
C ALA A 615 -17.25 15.56 3.32
N LEU A 616 -16.38 15.45 4.31
CA LEU A 616 -14.95 15.74 4.23
C LEU A 616 -14.17 14.63 3.54
N SER A 617 -14.66 13.40 3.49
CA SER A 617 -13.98 12.30 2.82
C SER A 617 -13.95 12.49 1.30
N ASN A 618 -14.85 13.33 0.80
CA ASN A 618 -14.86 13.84 -0.56
C ASN A 618 -13.86 14.99 -0.81
N VAL A 619 -13.12 15.44 0.21
CA VAL A 619 -12.13 16.51 0.15
C VAL A 619 -10.74 15.86 0.14
N PRO A 620 -10.07 15.70 -1.04
CA PRO A 620 -8.73 15.14 -1.13
C PRO A 620 -7.72 15.69 -0.12
N LEU A 621 -7.77 16.99 0.20
CA LEU A 621 -6.85 17.58 1.16
C LEU A 621 -7.10 17.06 2.58
N TYR A 622 -8.36 16.85 2.96
CA TYR A 622 -8.70 16.20 4.24
C TYR A 622 -8.23 14.76 4.26
N GLN A 623 -8.39 14.01 3.16
CA GLN A 623 -7.90 12.63 3.08
C GLN A 623 -6.37 12.57 3.16
N LEU A 624 -5.67 13.45 2.45
CA LEU A 624 -4.21 13.56 2.51
C LEU A 624 -3.76 13.89 3.94
N ALA A 625 -4.40 14.85 4.61
CA ALA A 625 -4.10 15.21 5.99
C ALA A 625 -4.42 14.07 6.96
N ARG A 626 -5.55 13.39 6.77
CA ARG A 626 -6.00 12.25 7.58
C ARG A 626 -5.03 11.08 7.46
N PHE A 627 -4.74 10.63 6.24
CA PHE A 627 -3.82 9.52 6.00
C PHE A 627 -2.38 9.89 6.35
N GLY A 628 -1.96 11.13 6.09
CA GLY A 628 -0.67 11.65 6.51
C GLY A 628 -0.53 11.63 8.03
N LEU A 629 -1.53 12.13 8.75
CA LEU A 629 -1.56 12.13 10.21
C LEU A 629 -1.61 10.71 10.76
N GLN A 630 -2.45 9.83 10.23
CA GLN A 630 -2.52 8.42 10.62
C GLN A 630 -1.16 7.72 10.40
N SER A 631 -0.53 7.92 9.24
CA SER A 631 0.80 7.37 8.96
C SER A 631 1.85 7.90 9.93
N THR A 632 1.83 9.20 10.27
CA THR A 632 2.79 9.79 11.22
C THR A 632 2.54 9.38 12.67
N LEU A 633 1.29 9.15 13.05
CA LEU A 633 0.90 8.70 14.39
C LEU A 633 1.04 7.19 14.57
N GLY A 634 1.52 6.46 13.54
CA GLY A 634 1.60 5.01 13.57
C GLY A 634 0.23 4.33 13.65
N GLY A 635 -0.83 5.01 13.21
CA GLY A 635 -2.13 4.39 13.02
C GLY A 635 -2.00 3.33 11.94
N SER A 636 -1.85 2.07 12.34
CA SER A 636 -1.87 0.95 11.40
C SER A 636 -3.23 0.94 10.73
N ILE A 637 -3.23 0.87 9.39
CA ILE A 637 -4.42 0.45 8.67
C ILE A 637 -4.72 -0.96 9.16
N LYS A 638 -5.94 -1.18 9.61
CA LYS A 638 -6.37 -2.44 10.19
C LYS A 638 -7.08 -3.26 9.12
N GLU A 639 -7.06 -4.56 9.31
CA GLU A 639 -7.95 -5.50 8.61
C GLU A 639 -9.41 -5.04 8.82
N ALA A 640 -10.25 -5.18 7.78
CA ALA A 640 -11.66 -4.84 7.88
C ALA A 640 -12.36 -5.66 8.96
N VAL A 641 -12.03 -6.94 9.07
CA VAL A 641 -12.46 -7.79 10.17
C VAL A 641 -11.24 -8.56 10.69
N PRO A 642 -10.65 -8.14 11.82
CA PRO A 642 -9.59 -8.90 12.48
C PRO A 642 -9.99 -10.35 12.72
N VAL A 643 -9.01 -11.28 12.71
CA VAL A 643 -9.25 -12.72 12.91
C VAL A 643 -10.11 -13.02 14.15
N ALA A 644 -9.88 -12.31 15.26
CA ALA A 644 -10.67 -12.47 16.48
C ALA A 644 -12.14 -12.04 16.31
N ASP A 645 -12.38 -10.94 15.59
CA ASP A 645 -13.73 -10.45 15.29
C ASP A 645 -14.44 -11.40 14.32
N ALA A 646 -13.71 -11.96 13.35
CA ALA A 646 -14.24 -12.96 12.43
C ALA A 646 -14.68 -14.23 13.17
N GLN A 647 -13.86 -14.71 14.11
CA GLN A 647 -14.23 -15.84 14.97
C GLN A 647 -15.50 -15.53 15.78
N ALA A 648 -15.59 -14.35 16.40
CA ALA A 648 -16.79 -13.94 17.13
C ALA A 648 -18.04 -13.84 16.23
N ASN A 649 -17.87 -13.46 14.96
CA ASN A 649 -18.96 -13.49 13.99
C ASN A 649 -19.41 -14.92 13.67
N LEU A 650 -18.47 -15.86 13.55
CA LEU A 650 -18.77 -17.28 13.32
C LEU A 650 -19.47 -17.93 14.52
N ASP A 651 -19.03 -17.63 15.74
CA ASP A 651 -19.70 -18.08 16.97
C ASP A 651 -21.16 -17.63 16.98
N ARG A 652 -21.40 -16.35 16.65
CA ARG A 652 -22.75 -15.80 16.56
C ARG A 652 -23.59 -16.41 15.43
N LEU A 653 -22.97 -16.79 14.30
CA LEU A 653 -23.66 -17.50 13.23
C LEU A 653 -24.14 -18.87 13.70
N VAL A 654 -23.32 -19.63 14.42
CA VAL A 654 -23.71 -20.93 14.96
C VAL A 654 -24.85 -20.81 15.97
N GLU A 655 -24.83 -19.80 16.84
CA GLU A 655 -25.94 -19.50 17.76
C GLU A 655 -27.29 -19.27 17.03
N LEU A 656 -27.26 -18.73 15.80
CA LEU A 656 -28.48 -18.51 14.99
C LEU A 656 -28.96 -19.79 14.30
N LEU A 657 -28.03 -20.67 13.92
CA LEU A 657 -28.28 -21.89 13.16
C LEU A 657 -28.64 -23.09 14.07
N GLU A 658 -28.09 -23.14 15.28
CA GLU A 658 -28.27 -24.24 16.24
C GLU A 658 -29.74 -24.53 16.56
N PRO A 659 -30.62 -23.54 16.86
CA PRO A 659 -32.04 -23.80 17.14
C PRO A 659 -32.80 -24.44 15.97
N ARG A 660 -32.26 -24.34 14.75
CA ARG A 660 -32.82 -24.91 13.52
C ARG A 660 -32.12 -26.21 13.10
N ASN A 661 -31.13 -26.67 13.86
CA ASN A 661 -30.28 -27.82 13.53
C ASN A 661 -29.61 -27.70 12.14
N VAL A 662 -29.27 -26.48 11.72
CA VAL A 662 -28.66 -26.22 10.41
C VAL A 662 -27.13 -26.30 10.51
N PRO A 663 -26.46 -27.25 9.84
CA PRO A 663 -25.01 -27.31 9.82
C PRO A 663 -24.35 -26.16 9.05
N LEU A 664 -23.11 -25.83 9.43
CA LEU A 664 -22.29 -24.79 8.81
C LEU A 664 -20.97 -25.35 8.28
N LEU A 665 -20.78 -25.33 6.95
CA LEU A 665 -19.49 -25.60 6.31
C LEU A 665 -18.76 -24.27 6.09
N VAL A 666 -17.58 -24.10 6.69
CA VAL A 666 -16.68 -22.98 6.38
C VAL A 666 -15.63 -23.39 5.35
N ALA A 667 -15.47 -22.58 4.31
CA ALA A 667 -14.55 -22.80 3.21
C ALA A 667 -13.60 -21.61 3.09
N ARG A 668 -12.29 -21.88 3.07
CA ARG A 668 -11.27 -20.83 2.97
C ARG A 668 -11.20 -20.26 1.55
N GLU A 669 -11.39 -18.95 1.40
CA GLU A 669 -11.22 -18.28 0.11
C GLU A 669 -9.81 -18.47 -0.47
N GLY A 670 -9.74 -18.79 -1.77
CA GLY A 670 -8.47 -18.84 -2.51
C GLY A 670 -8.08 -17.46 -3.03
N VAL A 671 -6.77 -17.19 -3.01
CA VAL A 671 -6.18 -15.97 -3.58
C VAL A 671 -4.90 -16.31 -4.34
N SER A 672 -4.59 -15.50 -5.34
CA SER A 672 -3.46 -15.63 -6.25
C SER A 672 -2.64 -14.34 -6.25
N PRO A 673 -1.32 -14.40 -6.47
CA PRO A 673 -0.52 -15.60 -6.77
C PRO A 673 -0.22 -16.48 -5.56
N ASP A 674 -0.53 -15.99 -4.35
CA ASP A 674 -0.03 -16.58 -3.13
C ASP A 674 -1.14 -16.73 -2.08
N PRO A 675 -1.67 -17.96 -1.90
CA PRO A 675 -2.71 -18.23 -0.93
C PRO A 675 -2.26 -17.94 0.52
N SER A 676 -0.94 -17.85 0.77
CA SER A 676 -0.30 -17.57 2.09
C SER A 676 -1.06 -16.60 2.95
N VAL A 677 -1.52 -15.54 2.31
CA VAL A 677 -1.94 -14.32 2.98
C VAL A 677 -3.19 -14.57 3.81
N LEU A 678 -3.92 -15.64 3.49
CA LEU A 678 -5.07 -16.10 4.23
C LEU A 678 -4.76 -17.29 5.17
N ASP A 679 -3.49 -17.67 5.38
CA ASP A 679 -3.16 -18.80 6.25
C ASP A 679 -3.61 -18.58 7.70
N PRO A 680 -3.32 -17.43 8.35
CA PRO A 680 -3.80 -17.19 9.71
C PRO A 680 -5.33 -17.28 9.81
N TYR A 681 -6.03 -16.89 8.74
CA TYR A 681 -7.47 -16.99 8.64
C TYR A 681 -7.93 -18.44 8.46
N GLY A 682 -7.27 -19.21 7.60
CA GLY A 682 -7.52 -20.64 7.40
C GLY A 682 -7.28 -21.49 8.64
N GLU A 683 -6.20 -21.19 9.38
CA GLU A 683 -5.91 -21.81 10.68
C GLU A 683 -7.01 -21.50 11.69
N MET A 684 -7.50 -20.25 11.73
CA MET A 684 -8.64 -19.88 12.55
C MET A 684 -9.90 -20.68 12.14
N LEU A 685 -10.26 -20.72 10.85
CA LEU A 685 -11.44 -21.44 10.37
C LEU A 685 -11.38 -22.93 10.71
N SER A 686 -10.25 -23.58 10.44
CA SER A 686 -10.06 -25.01 10.71
C SER A 686 -10.10 -25.31 12.20
N GLY A 687 -9.35 -24.55 13.01
CA GLY A 687 -9.33 -24.72 14.45
C GLY A 687 -10.67 -24.41 15.12
N TRP A 688 -11.41 -23.43 14.60
CA TRP A 688 -12.77 -23.11 15.03
C TRP A 688 -13.73 -24.25 14.71
N ALA A 689 -13.81 -24.70 13.44
CA ALA A 689 -14.71 -25.76 13.03
C ALA A 689 -14.47 -27.08 13.79
N ALA A 690 -13.21 -27.43 14.07
CA ALA A 690 -12.86 -28.63 14.83
C ALA A 690 -13.40 -28.64 16.28
N ARG A 691 -13.72 -27.48 16.84
CA ARG A 691 -14.23 -27.33 18.22
C ARG A 691 -15.72 -27.00 18.29
N THR A 692 -16.36 -26.77 17.16
CA THR A 692 -17.75 -26.29 17.09
C THR A 692 -18.66 -27.41 16.61
N PRO A 693 -19.62 -27.87 17.42
CA PRO A 693 -20.59 -28.87 16.99
C PRO A 693 -21.34 -28.42 15.75
N ASN A 694 -21.67 -29.37 14.86
CA ASN A 694 -22.40 -29.11 13.61
C ASN A 694 -21.71 -28.12 12.65
N ALA A 695 -20.39 -27.96 12.78
CA ALA A 695 -19.56 -27.19 11.85
C ALA A 695 -18.46 -28.06 11.24
N ALA A 696 -18.08 -27.74 10.01
CA ALA A 696 -17.01 -28.43 9.28
C ALA A 696 -16.15 -27.43 8.51
N TYR A 697 -14.93 -27.83 8.13
CA TYR A 697 -13.99 -26.99 7.39
C TYR A 697 -13.52 -27.69 6.11
N VAL A 698 -13.41 -26.94 5.02
CA VAL A 698 -12.76 -27.37 3.78
C VAL A 698 -11.74 -26.33 3.31
N ASP A 699 -10.52 -26.78 3.02
CA ASP A 699 -9.47 -25.92 2.47
C ASP A 699 -9.60 -25.82 0.94
N THR A 700 -10.55 -25.00 0.49
CA THR A 700 -10.73 -24.68 -0.93
C THR A 700 -9.55 -23.92 -1.53
N ALA A 701 -8.78 -23.18 -0.72
CA ALA A 701 -7.58 -22.48 -1.19
C ALA A 701 -6.50 -23.47 -1.66
N ALA A 702 -6.34 -24.59 -0.96
CA ALA A 702 -5.44 -25.66 -1.39
C ALA A 702 -5.81 -26.25 -2.77
N GLN A 703 -7.11 -26.38 -3.07
CA GLN A 703 -7.61 -26.88 -4.36
C GLN A 703 -7.42 -25.87 -5.50
N LEU A 704 -7.45 -24.58 -5.14
CA LEU A 704 -7.17 -23.47 -6.04
C LEU A 704 -5.67 -23.18 -6.18
N SER A 705 -4.82 -23.94 -5.50
CA SER A 705 -3.36 -23.85 -5.57
C SER A 705 -2.76 -25.01 -6.39
N GLY A 706 -1.46 -24.96 -6.65
CA GLY A 706 -0.75 -26.00 -7.41
C GLY A 706 -1.04 -25.97 -8.92
N PRO A 707 -0.72 -27.07 -9.65
CA PRO A 707 -0.71 -27.10 -11.11
C PRO A 707 -1.98 -26.54 -11.76
N GLY A 708 -1.78 -25.53 -12.62
CA GLY A 708 -2.84 -24.85 -13.33
C GLY A 708 -3.57 -23.77 -12.54
N ALA A 709 -3.10 -23.37 -11.35
CA ALA A 709 -3.74 -22.29 -10.61
C ALA A 709 -3.61 -20.91 -11.27
N GLY A 710 -2.65 -20.71 -12.19
CA GLY A 710 -2.66 -19.54 -13.07
C GLY A 710 -3.87 -19.48 -14.01
N LYS A 711 -4.63 -20.58 -14.15
CA LYS A 711 -5.84 -20.68 -14.96
C LYS A 711 -7.13 -20.71 -14.13
N VAL A 712 -7.04 -20.64 -12.81
CA VAL A 712 -8.25 -20.70 -11.95
C VAL A 712 -8.72 -19.33 -11.51
N PHE A 713 -7.90 -18.28 -11.65
CA PHE A 713 -8.27 -16.90 -11.31
C PHE A 713 -8.27 -15.97 -12.53
N LEU A 714 -9.26 -15.06 -12.58
CA LEU A 714 -9.34 -13.95 -13.54
C LEU A 714 -8.41 -12.80 -13.14
N ASP A 715 -8.24 -12.60 -11.84
CA ASP A 715 -7.32 -11.66 -11.21
C ASP A 715 -6.68 -12.30 -9.97
N ASN A 716 -6.48 -11.56 -8.89
CA ASN A 716 -5.85 -12.10 -7.67
C ASN A 716 -6.84 -12.80 -6.73
N CYS A 717 -8.15 -12.77 -6.99
CA CYS A 717 -9.15 -13.40 -6.11
C CYS A 717 -10.42 -13.89 -6.80
N HIS A 718 -10.80 -13.29 -7.93
CA HIS A 718 -11.99 -13.71 -8.68
C HIS A 718 -11.69 -14.95 -9.50
N LEU A 719 -12.60 -15.91 -9.44
CA LEU A 719 -12.43 -17.21 -10.07
C LEU A 719 -12.82 -17.17 -11.55
N THR A 720 -12.10 -17.94 -12.36
CA THR A 720 -12.58 -18.38 -13.68
C THR A 720 -13.64 -19.46 -13.52
N GLU A 721 -14.28 -19.88 -14.61
CA GLU A 721 -15.13 -21.08 -14.65
C GLU A 721 -14.43 -22.32 -14.07
N ARG A 722 -13.15 -22.52 -14.42
CA ARG A 722 -12.34 -23.61 -13.88
C ARG A 722 -12.12 -23.49 -12.37
N GLY A 723 -11.95 -22.27 -11.86
CA GLY A 723 -11.84 -22.01 -10.42
C GLY A 723 -13.14 -22.31 -9.67
N HIS A 724 -14.27 -21.82 -10.18
CA HIS A 724 -15.59 -22.13 -9.62
C HIS A 724 -15.87 -23.63 -9.61
N SER A 725 -15.51 -24.33 -10.69
CA SER A 725 -15.59 -25.79 -10.77
C SER A 725 -14.79 -26.52 -9.68
N ARG A 726 -13.55 -26.08 -9.39
CA ARG A 726 -12.73 -26.68 -8.32
C ARG A 726 -13.31 -26.43 -6.93
N VAL A 727 -13.80 -25.21 -6.66
CA VAL A 727 -14.47 -24.88 -5.39
C VAL A 727 -15.73 -25.72 -5.22
N ALA A 728 -16.57 -25.79 -6.26
CA ALA A 728 -17.80 -26.59 -6.25
C ALA A 728 -17.52 -28.06 -5.92
N GLU A 729 -16.49 -28.65 -6.53
CA GLU A 729 -16.11 -30.04 -6.25
C GLU A 729 -15.65 -30.26 -4.80
N ALA A 730 -14.78 -29.38 -4.31
CA ALA A 730 -14.24 -29.47 -2.95
C ALA A 730 -15.35 -29.32 -1.89
N VAL A 731 -16.25 -28.35 -2.07
CA VAL A 731 -17.40 -28.13 -1.20
C VAL A 731 -18.36 -29.33 -1.26
N ARG A 732 -18.69 -29.82 -2.46
CA ARG A 732 -19.56 -30.99 -2.65
C ARG A 732 -19.00 -32.22 -1.94
N ALA A 733 -17.71 -32.49 -2.09
CA ALA A 733 -17.05 -33.63 -1.44
C ALA A 733 -17.12 -33.53 0.09
N ALA A 734 -16.85 -32.34 0.64
CA ALA A 734 -16.94 -32.11 2.09
C ALA A 734 -18.37 -32.30 2.61
N LEU A 735 -19.39 -31.83 1.89
CA LEU A 735 -20.79 -32.00 2.29
C LEU A 735 -21.24 -33.47 2.27
N LEU A 736 -20.80 -34.24 1.27
CA LEU A 736 -21.05 -35.68 1.19
C LEU A 736 -20.37 -36.44 2.33
N GLU A 737 -19.12 -36.09 2.65
CA GLU A 737 -18.36 -36.68 3.76
C GLU A 737 -19.08 -36.48 5.11
N GLN A 738 -19.68 -35.30 5.31
CA GLN A 738 -20.48 -35.01 6.51
C GLN A 738 -21.88 -35.63 6.49
N GLY A 739 -22.33 -36.18 5.36
CA GLY A 739 -23.70 -36.68 5.18
C GLY A 739 -24.76 -35.58 5.22
N TRP A 740 -24.39 -34.32 4.95
CA TRP A 740 -25.30 -33.18 4.98
C TRP A 740 -26.09 -33.01 3.69
N ILE A 741 -25.63 -33.65 2.61
CA ILE A 741 -26.38 -33.81 1.37
C ILE A 741 -26.45 -35.30 1.02
N PRO A 742 -27.53 -35.78 0.37
CA PRO A 742 -27.64 -37.19 -0.01
C PRO A 742 -26.53 -37.58 -1.00
N ALA A 743 -26.23 -38.88 -1.11
CA ALA A 743 -25.43 -39.35 -2.24
C ALA A 743 -26.18 -39.02 -3.55
N SER A 744 -25.46 -38.62 -4.60
CA SER A 744 -26.08 -38.39 -5.90
C SER A 744 -26.74 -39.68 -6.38
N ASP A 745 -28.00 -39.61 -6.80
CA ASP A 745 -28.72 -40.72 -7.44
C ASP A 745 -27.91 -41.15 -8.67
N GLY A 746 -27.17 -42.25 -8.57
CA GLY A 746 -26.09 -42.60 -9.50
C GLY A 746 -26.45 -42.43 -10.98
N GLY A 747 -25.75 -41.51 -11.63
CA GLY A 747 -25.69 -41.36 -13.09
C GLY A 747 -24.52 -42.11 -13.70
#